data_AF-A0A9W8TF29-F1
#
_entry.id   AF-A0A9W8TF29-F1
#
_cell.length_a   1.000
_cell.length_b   1.000
_cell.length_c   1.000
_cell.angle_alpha   90.00
_cell.angle_beta   90.00
_cell.angle_gamma   90.00
#
_symmetry.space_group_name_H-M   'P 1'
#
loop_
_entity.id
_entity.type
_entity.pdbx_description
1 polymer ?
#
loop_
_entity_poly.entity_id
_entity_poly.type
_entity_poly.pdbx_seq_one_letter_code
_entity_poly.pdbx_strand_id
1 'polypeptide(L)'
;MSFINTVVSVLGRKKSDIPPNPSRRGPDSIAQNSPSGYIPRNILAFRTITKLLSMIQKEPGLPVEDVKLKGNVQRLQLKLTSAFSTLAVIEHEIVAVAHSIDSETLGLIACVPSNDQNPVSSEPLSSRFWLKFCVTQNFRHSDREPTDPVLPEPTIIKAEVLANLGLVGDQAIKQYADECWSNQTVASHLWITSKLLGMKGPDNKKDSNDIFFRLLTHVVATCFPKMLRRLGPRSGSQHFINSLRAVTAFEFNEKLRGAPLEEHITNDQLFMNQFLLHVEDGVLLNKFPILIKQAQTAQLAVDEEEKEKNARLYTEESYMEFHRMLLYLIEAFTASLTALHDIRPPVPPKRRTALPTAATGDFKQQVKKAMLYGYAIQRLAHGAALKMHLKTIESQLRYYNASHPREPQPQKPGKEEEEELDEDVAAVCQSVSDGGVTTSLIDSYINWFRLLVAHFDAVDILIRFVTGPHFQSPTISVNILVAPPVDQTLLPWRELLADSTLLPTDASDKVSNADILEFLDGVLETLPNIKKAIRTCKAKDIPGTIKCLEALADSDVGLASWKKCANEMLVKLRSVPEPSFDETSAKLQSLSESAAFFNALSLFDGRFSGTLHCEAYLASLLAGFVGGEEISAQMQVG
;
A
#
# COMPACT_ATOMS: atom_id res chain seq x y z
N MET A 1 9.82 -20.51 -2.33
CA MET A 1 11.02 -20.01 -3.03
C MET A 1 11.18 -20.60 -4.43
N SER A 2 11.36 -21.93 -4.61
CA SER A 2 11.49 -22.54 -5.96
C SER A 2 10.34 -22.15 -6.91
N PHE A 3 9.09 -22.32 -6.47
CA PHE A 3 7.89 -21.92 -7.24
C PHE A 3 7.88 -20.43 -7.63
N ILE A 4 8.24 -19.53 -6.72
CA ILE A 4 8.30 -18.08 -6.98
C ILE A 4 9.41 -17.77 -7.98
N ASN A 5 10.59 -18.38 -7.83
CA ASN A 5 11.72 -18.21 -8.73
C ASN A 5 11.40 -18.75 -10.14
N THR A 6 10.69 -19.89 -10.24
CA THR A 6 10.20 -20.43 -11.52
C THR A 6 9.23 -19.47 -12.18
N VAL A 7 8.20 -18.99 -11.46
CA VAL A 7 7.21 -18.03 -11.98
C VAL A 7 7.86 -16.72 -12.44
N VAL A 8 8.80 -16.18 -11.67
CA VAL A 8 9.55 -14.96 -12.03
C VAL A 8 10.46 -15.19 -13.24
N SER A 9 11.13 -16.34 -13.35
CA SER A 9 12.00 -16.65 -14.50
C SER A 9 11.21 -16.89 -15.79
N VAL A 10 10.02 -17.47 -15.70
CA VAL A 10 9.14 -17.75 -16.85
C VAL A 10 8.65 -16.45 -17.50
N LEU A 11 8.29 -15.45 -16.69
CA LEU A 11 7.81 -14.16 -17.18
C LEU A 11 8.93 -13.30 -17.82
N GLY A 12 10.20 -13.68 -17.67
CA GLY A 12 11.37 -12.92 -18.14
C GLY A 12 12.10 -13.44 -19.38
N ARG A 13 11.69 -14.55 -20.02
CA ARG A 13 12.48 -15.22 -21.08
C ARG A 13 12.28 -14.69 -22.51
N LYS A 14 13.41 -14.61 -23.23
CA LYS A 14 13.54 -14.28 -24.66
C LYS A 14 13.21 -15.47 -25.57
N LYS A 15 12.74 -15.19 -26.79
CA LYS A 15 12.40 -16.17 -27.84
C LYS A 15 13.58 -16.53 -28.78
N SER A 16 14.83 -16.17 -28.44
CA SER A 16 15.92 -16.05 -29.44
C SER A 16 16.91 -17.22 -29.58
N ASP A 17 16.87 -18.28 -28.76
CA ASP A 17 17.90 -19.33 -28.82
C ASP A 17 17.49 -20.61 -29.56
N ILE A 18 16.54 -20.49 -30.51
CA ILE A 18 16.24 -21.56 -31.46
C ILE A 18 17.06 -21.29 -32.73
N PRO A 19 18.03 -22.15 -33.11
CA PRO A 19 18.74 -21.99 -34.37
C PRO A 19 17.73 -21.96 -35.53
N PRO A 20 17.92 -21.09 -36.54
CA PRO A 20 16.96 -20.96 -37.64
C PRO A 20 16.86 -22.30 -38.35
N ASN A 21 15.75 -22.99 -38.13
CA ASN A 21 15.40 -24.20 -38.88
C ASN A 21 14.69 -23.73 -40.15
N PRO A 22 15.28 -23.85 -41.36
CA PRO A 22 14.76 -23.26 -42.59
C PRO A 22 13.47 -23.91 -43.13
N SER A 23 12.74 -24.69 -42.31
CA SER A 23 11.54 -25.42 -42.74
C SER A 23 10.37 -25.40 -41.75
N ARG A 24 10.44 -24.64 -40.64
CA ARG A 24 9.31 -24.52 -39.70
C ARG A 24 8.50 -23.27 -40.02
N ARG A 25 7.29 -23.45 -40.57
CA ARG A 25 6.25 -22.40 -40.56
C ARG A 25 6.21 -21.83 -39.15
N GLY A 26 6.34 -20.50 -39.04
CA GLY A 26 6.23 -19.81 -37.76
C GLY A 26 4.93 -20.22 -37.06
N PRO A 27 4.89 -20.23 -35.72
CA PRO A 27 3.64 -20.49 -35.02
C PRO A 27 2.60 -19.51 -35.57
N ASP A 28 1.52 -20.06 -36.13
CA ASP A 28 0.39 -19.30 -36.63
C ASP A 28 0.05 -18.23 -35.58
N SER A 29 0.00 -16.97 -36.01
CA SER A 29 -0.41 -15.87 -35.14
C SER A 29 -1.71 -16.28 -34.46
N ILE A 30 -1.74 -16.18 -33.12
CA ILE A 30 -2.91 -16.49 -32.28
C ILE A 30 -4.15 -15.94 -32.99
N ALA A 31 -4.96 -16.88 -33.49
CA ALA A 31 -5.98 -16.63 -34.48
C ALA A 31 -7.00 -15.58 -34.00
N GLN A 32 -7.25 -14.56 -34.83
CA GLN A 32 -8.29 -13.54 -34.64
C GLN A 32 -9.73 -14.05 -34.83
N ASN A 33 -9.97 -15.37 -34.72
CA ASN A 33 -11.28 -15.99 -34.97
C ASN A 33 -11.94 -16.55 -33.70
N SER A 34 -11.49 -16.16 -32.50
CA SER A 34 -12.17 -16.54 -31.25
C SER A 34 -13.58 -15.91 -31.21
N PRO A 35 -14.62 -16.65 -30.81
CA PRO A 35 -15.95 -16.08 -30.63
C PRO A 35 -15.90 -14.90 -29.66
N SER A 36 -16.62 -13.81 -29.98
CA SER A 36 -16.70 -12.61 -29.16
C SER A 36 -17.08 -12.96 -27.72
N GLY A 37 -16.23 -12.58 -26.75
CA GLY A 37 -16.43 -12.86 -25.33
C GLY A 37 -15.53 -13.95 -24.73
N TYR A 38 -14.70 -14.63 -25.54
CA TYR A 38 -13.71 -15.57 -25.01
C TYR A 38 -12.46 -14.85 -24.48
N ILE A 39 -12.12 -15.05 -23.21
CA ILE A 39 -10.90 -14.51 -22.62
C ILE A 39 -9.72 -15.42 -22.99
N PRO A 40 -8.65 -14.88 -23.58
CA PRO A 40 -7.45 -15.65 -23.88
C PRO A 40 -6.92 -16.43 -22.66
N ARG A 41 -6.63 -17.72 -22.86
CA ARG A 41 -6.17 -18.64 -21.81
C ARG A 41 -4.96 -18.11 -21.02
N ASN A 42 -4.04 -17.42 -21.68
CA ASN A 42 -2.87 -16.79 -21.04
C ASN A 42 -3.25 -15.66 -20.08
N ILE A 43 -4.34 -14.93 -20.33
CA ILE A 43 -4.87 -13.92 -19.41
C ILE A 43 -5.46 -14.61 -18.18
N LEU A 44 -6.25 -15.66 -18.37
CA LEU A 44 -6.80 -16.46 -17.26
C LEU A 44 -5.69 -17.10 -16.42
N ALA A 45 -4.65 -17.64 -17.06
CA ALA A 45 -3.47 -18.18 -16.42
C ALA A 45 -2.78 -17.14 -15.53
N PHE A 46 -2.57 -15.95 -16.10
CA PHE A 46 -1.94 -14.84 -15.43
C PHE A 46 -2.74 -14.34 -14.21
N ARG A 47 -4.07 -14.25 -14.32
CA ARG A 47 -4.96 -13.95 -13.19
C ARG A 47 -4.80 -14.94 -12.06
N THR A 48 -4.77 -16.22 -12.41
CA THR A 48 -4.59 -17.30 -11.44
C THR A 48 -3.22 -17.21 -10.78
N ILE A 49 -2.13 -17.00 -11.54
CA ILE A 49 -0.79 -16.78 -10.98
C ILE A 49 -0.80 -15.62 -9.99
N THR A 50 -1.38 -14.48 -10.37
CA THR A 50 -1.39 -13.30 -9.50
C THR A 50 -2.25 -13.53 -8.25
N LYS A 51 -3.39 -14.21 -8.40
CA LYS A 51 -4.22 -14.60 -7.25
C LYS A 51 -3.44 -15.52 -6.29
N LEU A 52 -2.71 -16.51 -6.82
CA LEU A 52 -1.86 -17.39 -6.02
C LEU A 52 -0.72 -16.61 -5.33
N LEU A 53 -0.04 -15.71 -6.05
CA LEU A 53 0.99 -14.85 -5.47
C LEU A 53 0.43 -13.95 -4.37
N SER A 54 -0.77 -13.39 -4.55
CA SER A 54 -1.44 -12.59 -3.51
C SER A 54 -1.78 -13.42 -2.27
N MET A 55 -2.10 -14.71 -2.44
CA MET A 55 -2.31 -15.62 -1.30
C MET A 55 -1.00 -15.90 -0.56
N ILE A 56 0.11 -16.05 -1.29
CA ILE A 56 1.45 -16.26 -0.72
C ILE A 56 1.93 -14.99 0.00
N GLN A 57 1.71 -13.81 -0.59
CA GLN A 57 2.13 -12.52 0.00
C GLN A 57 1.31 -12.13 1.24
N LYS A 58 0.11 -12.68 1.40
CA LYS A 58 -0.71 -12.53 2.61
C LYS A 58 -0.24 -13.42 3.76
N GLU A 59 0.58 -14.42 3.48
CA GLU A 59 1.34 -15.08 4.55
C GLU A 59 2.43 -14.13 5.02
N PRO A 60 2.74 -14.14 6.32
CA PRO A 60 3.67 -13.19 6.90
C PRO A 60 4.97 -13.12 6.11
N GLY A 61 5.35 -11.87 5.82
CA GLY A 61 6.28 -11.52 4.77
C GLY A 61 7.43 -12.50 4.66
N LEU A 62 7.49 -13.21 3.53
CA LEU A 62 8.77 -13.74 3.08
C LEU A 62 9.77 -12.60 3.23
N PRO A 63 10.90 -12.78 3.95
CA PRO A 63 11.90 -11.74 4.04
C PRO A 63 12.30 -11.43 2.60
N VAL A 64 11.79 -10.30 2.10
CA VAL A 64 12.28 -9.73 0.85
C VAL A 64 13.66 -9.30 1.26
N GLU A 65 14.66 -10.13 0.96
CA GLU A 65 16.05 -9.72 1.06
C GLU A 65 16.11 -8.36 0.40
N ASP A 66 16.50 -7.33 1.16
CA ASP A 66 16.62 -5.96 0.67
C ASP A 66 17.29 -6.04 -0.68
N VAL A 67 16.48 -5.93 -1.75
CA VAL A 67 16.99 -6.05 -3.11
C VAL A 67 17.91 -4.87 -3.20
N LYS A 68 19.22 -5.13 -3.12
CA LYS A 68 20.25 -4.10 -3.21
C LYS A 68 20.19 -3.60 -4.65
N LEU A 69 19.24 -2.70 -4.93
CA LEU A 69 19.08 -2.04 -6.21
C LEU A 69 20.43 -1.38 -6.50
N LYS A 70 21.12 -1.89 -7.53
CA LYS A 70 22.53 -1.63 -7.80
C LYS A 70 22.78 -0.23 -8.37
N GLY A 71 21.77 0.63 -8.46
CA GLY A 71 21.92 2.00 -8.99
C GLY A 71 20.96 3.03 -8.42
N ASN A 72 21.45 4.28 -8.33
CA ASN A 72 20.65 5.44 -7.90
C ASN A 72 19.45 5.69 -8.82
N VAL A 73 19.56 5.38 -10.11
CA VAL A 73 18.49 5.56 -11.11
C VAL A 73 17.29 4.66 -10.80
N GLN A 74 17.50 3.35 -10.57
CA GLN A 74 16.42 2.42 -10.24
C GLN A 74 15.71 2.79 -8.93
N ARG A 75 16.47 3.24 -7.93
CA ARG A 75 15.90 3.72 -6.66
C ARG A 75 15.07 4.98 -6.85
N LEU A 76 15.54 5.91 -7.69
CA LEU A 76 14.80 7.12 -8.02
C LEU A 76 13.50 6.77 -8.77
N GLN A 77 13.58 5.91 -9.77
CA GLN A 77 12.43 5.40 -10.52
C GLN A 77 11.39 4.78 -9.58
N LEU A 78 11.81 3.90 -8.66
CA LEU A 78 10.90 3.29 -7.68
C LEU A 78 10.25 4.34 -6.78
N LYS A 79 11.01 5.33 -6.30
CA LYS A 79 10.47 6.45 -5.49
C LYS A 79 9.45 7.26 -6.27
N LEU A 80 9.69 7.55 -7.55
CA LEU A 80 8.76 8.28 -8.41
C LEU A 80 7.48 7.49 -8.66
N THR A 81 7.60 6.21 -9.01
CA THR A 81 6.44 5.32 -9.13
C THR A 81 5.62 5.32 -7.83
N SER A 82 6.28 5.10 -6.69
CA SER A 82 5.61 5.07 -5.39
C SER A 82 4.94 6.40 -5.04
N ALA A 83 5.58 7.53 -5.34
CA ALA A 83 5.03 8.86 -5.08
C ALA A 83 3.81 9.13 -5.97
N PHE A 84 3.90 8.88 -7.28
CA PHE A 84 2.74 9.03 -8.15
C PHE A 84 1.62 8.08 -7.76
N SER A 85 1.90 6.80 -7.49
CA SER A 85 0.88 5.85 -7.00
C SER A 85 0.18 6.37 -5.75
N THR A 86 0.93 6.94 -4.80
CA THR A 86 0.36 7.50 -3.57
C THR A 86 -0.56 8.69 -3.86
N LEU A 87 -0.15 9.63 -4.72
CA LEU A 87 -0.98 10.78 -5.09
C LEU A 87 -2.22 10.36 -5.88
N ALA A 88 -2.06 9.36 -6.73
CA ALA A 88 -3.12 8.89 -7.59
C ALA A 88 -4.34 8.40 -6.75
N VAL A 89 -4.12 7.83 -5.55
CA VAL A 89 -5.19 7.36 -4.65
C VAL A 89 -5.94 8.53 -4.00
N ILE A 90 -7.12 8.88 -4.53
CA ILE A 90 -8.00 9.93 -3.98
C ILE A 90 -8.87 9.39 -2.83
N GLU A 91 -9.74 8.46 -3.18
CA GLU A 91 -10.75 7.83 -2.32
C GLU A 91 -10.80 6.32 -2.57
N HIS A 92 -10.60 5.93 -3.83
CA HIS A 92 -10.48 4.56 -4.31
C HIS A 92 -9.03 4.28 -4.70
N GLU A 93 -8.65 3.01 -4.63
CA GLU A 93 -7.29 2.59 -4.91
C GLU A 93 -7.00 2.70 -6.41
N ILE A 94 -5.97 3.47 -6.73
CA ILE A 94 -5.31 3.35 -8.02
C ILE A 94 -4.40 2.14 -7.99
N VAL A 95 -4.58 1.41 -9.06
CA VAL A 95 -4.21 0.03 -9.24
C VAL A 95 -2.72 -0.15 -9.42
N ALA A 96 -2.15 0.70 -10.28
CA ALA A 96 -0.76 0.69 -10.65
C ALA A 96 -0.45 2.01 -11.35
N VAL A 97 0.75 2.51 -11.10
CA VAL A 97 1.34 3.58 -11.89
C VAL A 97 2.63 3.06 -12.49
N ALA A 98 2.73 3.11 -13.82
CA ALA A 98 3.99 2.95 -14.52
C ALA A 98 4.55 4.32 -14.86
N HIS A 99 5.86 4.46 -14.90
CA HIS A 99 6.49 5.63 -15.50
C HIS A 99 7.56 5.24 -16.51
N SER A 100 7.74 6.10 -17.51
CA SER A 100 8.81 6.04 -18.48
C SER A 100 9.50 7.40 -18.50
N ILE A 101 10.82 7.40 -18.43
CA ILE A 101 11.62 8.63 -18.54
C ILE A 101 12.26 8.60 -19.92
N ASP A 102 11.79 9.49 -20.79
CA ASP A 102 12.49 9.87 -22.01
C ASP A 102 13.16 11.24 -21.80
N SER A 103 14.20 11.52 -22.57
CA SER A 103 14.89 12.81 -22.68
C SER A 103 13.93 14.01 -22.72
N GLU A 104 12.79 13.87 -23.39
CA GLU A 104 11.82 14.96 -23.56
C GLU A 104 10.59 14.87 -22.64
N THR A 105 10.24 13.68 -22.15
CA THR A 105 8.96 13.47 -21.46
C THR A 105 9.07 12.51 -20.28
N LEU A 106 8.43 12.87 -19.16
CA LEU A 106 8.08 11.92 -18.11
C LEU A 106 6.70 11.37 -18.43
N GLY A 107 6.65 10.16 -18.99
CA GLY A 107 5.42 9.44 -19.27
C GLY A 107 4.92 8.71 -18.02
N LEU A 108 3.64 8.88 -17.70
CA LEU A 108 2.95 8.20 -16.62
C LEU A 108 1.76 7.44 -17.20
N ILE A 109 1.59 6.19 -16.80
CA ILE A 109 0.41 5.39 -17.14
C ILE A 109 -0.23 4.95 -15.82
N ALA A 110 -1.39 5.52 -15.49
CA ALA A 110 -2.18 5.12 -14.35
C ALA A 110 -3.28 4.15 -14.79
N CYS A 111 -3.39 3.00 -14.12
CA CYS A 111 -4.48 2.06 -14.39
C CYS A 111 -5.68 2.40 -13.50
N VAL A 112 -6.86 2.52 -14.09
CA VAL A 112 -8.11 2.87 -13.41
C VAL A 112 -9.20 1.87 -13.81
N PRO A 113 -10.02 1.36 -12.88
CA PRO A 113 -11.13 0.48 -13.22
C PRO A 113 -12.17 1.20 -14.10
N SER A 114 -12.77 0.46 -15.06
CA SER A 114 -13.78 1.00 -15.99
C SER A 114 -14.94 1.75 -15.31
N ASN A 115 -15.32 1.35 -14.09
CA ASN A 115 -16.45 1.95 -13.37
C ASN A 115 -16.23 3.44 -13.02
N ASP A 116 -14.98 3.90 -12.96
CA ASP A 116 -14.67 5.30 -12.62
C ASP A 116 -14.85 6.27 -13.78
N GLN A 117 -15.07 5.79 -15.02
CA GLN A 117 -15.30 6.67 -16.16
C GLN A 117 -16.65 7.40 -16.12
N ASN A 118 -17.64 6.83 -15.42
CA ASN A 118 -18.96 7.40 -15.27
C ASN A 118 -19.49 7.01 -13.90
N PRO A 119 -19.68 7.92 -12.92
CA PRO A 119 -19.98 7.54 -11.54
C PRO A 119 -21.41 6.99 -11.37
N VAL A 120 -21.74 5.79 -11.88
CA VAL A 120 -23.10 5.20 -11.90
C VAL A 120 -23.70 5.18 -10.48
N SER A 121 -24.93 5.69 -10.38
CA SER A 121 -25.67 5.79 -9.12
C SER A 121 -26.11 4.41 -8.66
N SER A 122 -25.87 4.11 -7.39
CA SER A 122 -26.40 2.94 -6.70
C SER A 122 -27.71 3.25 -5.99
N GLU A 123 -28.74 2.41 -6.20
CA GLU A 123 -29.89 2.26 -5.30
C GLU A 123 -29.69 1.06 -4.38
N PRO A 124 -30.18 1.09 -3.12
CA PRO A 124 -30.01 -0.01 -2.19
C PRO A 124 -31.00 -1.15 -2.50
N LEU A 125 -30.49 -2.29 -2.97
CA LEU A 125 -31.26 -3.53 -3.12
C LEU A 125 -30.80 -4.58 -2.11
N SER A 126 -31.80 -5.11 -1.39
CA SER A 126 -31.70 -6.17 -0.40
C SER A 126 -31.43 -7.52 -1.07
N SER A 127 -30.35 -8.24 -0.72
CA SER A 127 -30.41 -9.69 -0.48
C SER A 127 -29.13 -10.31 0.11
N ARG A 128 -29.41 -11.33 0.93
CA ARG A 128 -28.62 -12.41 1.56
C ARG A 128 -27.24 -12.71 0.98
N PHE A 129 -26.18 -12.64 1.78
CA PHE A 129 -24.92 -13.34 1.51
C PHE A 129 -24.15 -13.69 2.81
N TRP A 130 -23.66 -14.93 2.89
CA TRP A 130 -22.83 -15.49 3.96
C TRP A 130 -21.51 -15.94 3.31
N LEU A 131 -20.36 -15.67 3.97
CA LEU A 131 -18.96 -15.94 3.58
C LEU A 131 -18.26 -14.94 2.61
N LYS A 132 -17.96 -13.72 3.08
CA LYS A 132 -16.96 -12.79 2.47
C LYS A 132 -15.88 -12.37 3.48
N PHE A 133 -14.93 -13.26 3.82
CA PHE A 133 -13.88 -12.93 4.81
C PHE A 133 -12.44 -12.97 4.30
N CYS A 134 -12.20 -13.08 2.99
CA CYS A 134 -10.81 -13.24 2.48
C CYS A 134 -10.48 -12.45 1.21
N VAL A 135 -11.25 -11.43 0.84
CA VAL A 135 -11.03 -10.71 -0.41
C VAL A 135 -11.32 -9.22 -0.25
N THR A 136 -10.35 -8.42 -0.66
CA THR A 136 -10.47 -6.98 -0.86
C THR A 136 -11.09 -6.79 -2.24
N GLN A 137 -12.38 -6.49 -2.24
CA GLN A 137 -13.12 -6.16 -3.46
C GLN A 137 -13.08 -4.64 -3.60
N ASN A 138 -12.25 -4.09 -4.50
CA ASN A 138 -12.24 -2.63 -4.76
C ASN A 138 -13.41 -2.19 -5.66
N PHE A 139 -14.47 -3.00 -5.75
CA PHE A 139 -15.73 -2.52 -6.28
C PHE A 139 -16.42 -1.76 -5.16
N ARG A 140 -17.15 -0.68 -5.49
CA ARG A 140 -18.15 -0.23 -4.52
C ARG A 140 -19.02 -1.46 -4.27
N HIS A 141 -19.32 -1.79 -3.02
CA HIS A 141 -20.33 -2.83 -2.75
C HIS A 141 -21.66 -2.51 -3.47
N SER A 142 -21.83 -1.25 -3.86
CA SER A 142 -22.96 -0.73 -4.61
C SER A 142 -22.83 -0.73 -6.15
N ASP A 143 -21.70 -1.19 -6.71
CA ASP A 143 -21.51 -1.33 -8.15
C ASP A 143 -22.42 -2.46 -8.67
N ARG A 144 -23.36 -2.11 -9.54
CA ARG A 144 -24.23 -3.10 -10.21
C ARG A 144 -23.38 -4.01 -11.09
N GLU A 145 -23.70 -5.30 -11.09
CA GLU A 145 -23.24 -6.22 -12.13
C GLU A 145 -23.65 -5.62 -13.50
N PRO A 146 -22.69 -5.39 -14.42
CA PRO A 146 -23.00 -4.81 -15.72
C PRO A 146 -23.94 -5.73 -16.49
N THR A 147 -25.08 -5.19 -16.92
CA THR A 147 -26.17 -5.97 -17.54
C THR A 147 -25.95 -6.37 -19.00
N ASP A 148 -24.82 -6.04 -19.65
CA ASP A 148 -24.50 -6.54 -21.01
C ASP A 148 -22.97 -6.64 -21.27
N PRO A 149 -22.47 -7.70 -21.95
CA PRO A 149 -21.06 -8.11 -21.90
C PRO A 149 -20.26 -7.73 -23.16
N VAL A 150 -20.49 -6.57 -23.77
CA VAL A 150 -19.50 -6.08 -24.73
C VAL A 150 -18.37 -5.48 -23.91
N LEU A 151 -17.39 -6.32 -23.56
CA LEU A 151 -16.17 -5.90 -22.88
C LEU A 151 -15.38 -4.97 -23.83
N PRO A 152 -15.33 -3.65 -23.60
CA PRO A 152 -14.49 -2.79 -24.41
C PRO A 152 -13.02 -3.22 -24.24
N GLU A 153 -12.24 -3.20 -25.32
CA GLU A 153 -10.81 -3.47 -25.23
C GLU A 153 -10.13 -2.46 -24.28
N PRO A 154 -9.09 -2.87 -23.52
CA PRO A 154 -8.31 -1.95 -22.69
C PRO A 154 -7.84 -0.79 -23.55
N THR A 155 -8.19 0.43 -23.15
CA THR A 155 -7.87 1.63 -23.93
C THR A 155 -6.98 2.54 -23.11
N ILE A 156 -5.89 3.00 -23.72
CA ILE A 156 -5.04 4.05 -23.16
C ILE A 156 -5.58 5.39 -23.62
N ILE A 157 -6.02 6.23 -22.69
CA ILE A 157 -6.59 7.55 -22.97
C ILE A 157 -5.75 8.60 -22.24
N LYS A 158 -5.42 9.70 -22.91
CA LYS A 158 -4.74 10.83 -22.25
C LYS A 158 -5.61 11.35 -21.10
N ALA A 159 -5.00 11.58 -19.93
CA ALA A 159 -5.72 12.10 -18.77
C ALA A 159 -6.38 13.45 -19.07
N GLU A 160 -5.77 14.27 -19.93
CA GLU A 160 -6.33 15.53 -20.42
C GLU A 160 -7.70 15.36 -21.09
N VAL A 161 -7.84 14.33 -21.93
CA VAL A 161 -9.09 14.05 -22.67
C VAL A 161 -10.17 13.57 -21.70
N LEU A 162 -9.81 12.70 -20.76
CA LEU A 162 -10.74 12.19 -19.74
C LEU A 162 -11.11 13.23 -18.69
N ALA A 163 -10.20 14.14 -18.35
CA ALA A 163 -10.47 15.22 -17.43
C ALA A 163 -11.51 16.18 -18.00
N ASN A 164 -11.58 16.33 -19.33
CA ASN A 164 -12.49 17.22 -20.03
C ASN A 164 -12.50 18.65 -19.46
N LEU A 165 -11.34 19.11 -18.99
CA LEU A 165 -11.27 20.36 -18.23
C LEU A 165 -11.23 21.60 -19.13
N GLY A 166 -10.88 21.50 -20.42
CA GLY A 166 -10.77 22.66 -21.32
C GLY A 166 -9.82 23.77 -20.82
N LEU A 167 -9.06 23.50 -19.75
CA LEU A 167 -8.16 24.43 -19.08
C LEU A 167 -6.82 24.36 -19.81
N VAL A 168 -6.52 25.38 -20.61
CA VAL A 168 -5.29 25.39 -21.44
C VAL A 168 -4.19 26.27 -20.82
N GLY A 169 -4.54 27.19 -19.92
CA GLY A 169 -3.61 28.16 -19.34
C GLY A 169 -3.19 27.84 -17.90
N ASP A 170 -1.91 28.10 -17.60
CA ASP A 170 -1.30 28.00 -16.27
C ASP A 170 -2.11 28.73 -15.18
N GLN A 171 -2.60 29.94 -15.48
CA GLN A 171 -3.41 30.72 -14.55
C GLN A 171 -4.76 30.04 -14.23
N ALA A 172 -5.36 29.39 -15.24
CA ALA A 172 -6.62 28.70 -15.08
C ALA A 172 -6.44 27.40 -14.26
N ILE A 173 -5.31 26.71 -14.44
CA ILE A 173 -4.94 25.55 -13.62
C ILE A 173 -4.68 25.96 -12.17
N LYS A 174 -3.97 27.08 -11.93
CA LYS A 174 -3.77 27.63 -10.58
C LYS A 174 -5.10 27.96 -9.91
N GLN A 175 -5.97 28.69 -10.60
CA GLN A 175 -7.29 29.03 -10.07
C GLN A 175 -8.10 27.77 -9.79
N TYR A 176 -8.09 26.78 -10.68
CA TYR A 176 -8.78 25.52 -10.45
C TYR A 176 -8.22 24.78 -9.23
N ALA A 177 -6.89 24.70 -9.10
CA ALA A 177 -6.23 24.08 -7.96
C ALA A 177 -6.46 24.83 -6.63
N ASP A 178 -6.80 26.12 -6.68
CA ASP A 178 -7.06 26.96 -5.51
C ASP A 178 -8.57 27.03 -5.16
N GLU A 179 -9.46 26.73 -6.12
CA GLU A 179 -10.90 27.02 -5.99
C GLU A 179 -11.84 25.85 -6.30
N CYS A 180 -11.40 24.81 -7.02
CA CYS A 180 -12.27 23.77 -7.58
C CYS A 180 -11.86 22.34 -7.15
N TRP A 181 -12.28 21.94 -5.95
CA TRP A 181 -11.93 20.63 -5.37
C TRP A 181 -13.08 19.62 -5.34
N SER A 182 -14.30 20.02 -5.72
CA SER A 182 -15.46 19.13 -5.67
C SER A 182 -15.45 18.12 -6.83
N ASN A 183 -15.75 16.85 -6.52
CA ASN A 183 -16.01 15.76 -7.46
C ASN A 183 -14.88 15.49 -8.49
N GLN A 184 -13.62 15.59 -8.08
CA GLN A 184 -12.51 15.26 -8.96
C GLN A 184 -12.50 13.76 -9.30
N THR A 185 -12.42 13.46 -10.59
CA THR A 185 -12.08 12.13 -11.08
C THR A 185 -10.57 11.93 -10.95
N VAL A 186 -10.13 10.67 -10.88
CA VAL A 186 -8.71 10.31 -10.98
C VAL A 186 -8.02 10.99 -12.16
N ALA A 187 -8.70 11.04 -13.31
CA ALA A 187 -8.16 11.67 -14.50
C ALA A 187 -7.90 13.16 -14.33
N SER A 188 -8.88 13.88 -13.78
CA SER A 188 -8.74 15.30 -13.48
C SER A 188 -7.62 15.55 -12.48
N HIS A 189 -7.54 14.76 -11.40
CA HIS A 189 -6.54 14.91 -10.36
C HIS A 189 -5.11 14.69 -10.87
N LEU A 190 -4.87 13.59 -11.59
CA LEU A 190 -3.55 13.29 -12.13
C LEU A 190 -3.13 14.29 -13.21
N TRP A 191 -4.08 14.74 -14.03
CA TRP A 191 -3.81 15.78 -15.02
C TRP A 191 -3.44 17.11 -14.35
N ILE A 192 -4.20 17.58 -13.36
CA ILE A 192 -3.87 18.81 -12.60
C ILE A 192 -2.51 18.67 -11.91
N THR A 193 -2.26 17.54 -11.24
CA THR A 193 -0.97 17.23 -10.61
C THR A 193 0.18 17.33 -11.60
N SER A 194 0.05 16.73 -12.79
CA SER A 194 1.08 16.79 -13.84
C SER A 194 1.32 18.22 -14.35
N LYS A 195 0.26 19.02 -14.46
CA LYS A 195 0.36 20.41 -14.88
C LYS A 195 1.04 21.26 -13.83
N LEU A 196 0.66 21.14 -12.55
CA LEU A 196 1.30 21.84 -11.43
C LEU A 196 2.81 21.55 -11.37
N LEU A 197 3.22 20.28 -11.52
CA LEU A 197 4.63 19.88 -11.55
C LEU A 197 5.41 20.42 -12.77
N GLY A 198 4.72 20.64 -13.89
CA GLY A 198 5.27 21.17 -15.13
C GLY A 198 5.36 22.70 -15.19
N MET A 199 4.69 23.42 -14.28
CA MET A 199 4.64 24.89 -14.32
C MET A 199 6.02 25.52 -14.15
N LYS A 200 6.27 26.59 -14.89
CA LYS A 200 7.43 27.47 -14.70
C LYS A 200 6.97 28.78 -14.07
N GLY A 201 7.81 29.36 -13.22
CA GLY A 201 7.58 30.72 -12.72
C GLY A 201 7.78 31.77 -13.81
N PRO A 202 7.42 33.04 -13.55
CA PRO A 202 7.50 34.14 -14.51
C PRO A 202 8.90 34.34 -15.10
N ASP A 203 9.95 34.08 -14.31
CA ASP A 203 11.35 34.20 -14.73
C ASP A 203 11.89 32.95 -15.45
N ASN A 204 11.02 32.05 -15.92
CA ASN A 204 11.36 30.68 -16.33
C ASN A 204 12.06 29.84 -15.24
N LYS A 205 12.19 30.36 -14.02
CA LYS A 205 12.66 29.63 -12.84
C LYS A 205 11.46 28.99 -12.15
N LYS A 206 11.59 27.74 -11.75
CA LYS A 206 10.60 27.08 -10.90
C LYS A 206 10.76 27.63 -9.49
N ASP A 207 9.81 28.43 -9.01
CA ASP A 207 9.70 28.69 -7.57
C ASP A 207 9.21 27.40 -6.91
N SER A 208 10.16 26.62 -6.40
CA SER A 208 9.88 25.30 -5.82
C SER A 208 8.89 25.39 -4.67
N ASN A 209 8.88 26.50 -3.92
CA ASN A 209 8.03 26.67 -2.76
C ASN A 209 6.58 26.96 -3.17
N ASP A 210 6.34 27.86 -4.13
CA ASP A 210 4.98 28.12 -4.65
C ASP A 210 4.38 26.85 -5.27
N ILE A 211 5.16 26.11 -6.08
CA ILE A 211 4.69 24.83 -6.66
C ILE A 211 4.42 23.80 -5.57
N PHE A 212 5.30 23.68 -4.58
CA PHE A 212 5.14 22.76 -3.45
C PHE A 212 3.84 23.02 -2.69
N PHE A 213 3.60 24.26 -2.24
CA PHE A 213 2.40 24.58 -1.46
C PHE A 213 1.11 24.46 -2.27
N ARG A 214 1.12 24.80 -3.56
CA ARG A 214 -0.05 24.62 -4.44
C ARG A 214 -0.36 23.15 -4.67
N LEU A 215 0.65 22.35 -4.99
CA LEU A 215 0.48 20.92 -5.18
C LEU A 215 -0.01 20.26 -3.88
N LEU A 216 0.57 20.64 -2.74
CA LEU A 216 0.16 20.10 -1.45
C LEU A 216 -1.28 20.50 -1.09
N THR A 217 -1.67 21.75 -1.33
CA THR A 217 -3.05 22.23 -1.15
C THR A 217 -4.02 21.40 -2.00
N HIS A 218 -3.69 21.19 -3.28
CA HIS A 218 -4.50 20.39 -4.18
C HIS A 218 -4.62 18.93 -3.72
N VAL A 219 -3.51 18.30 -3.32
CA VAL A 219 -3.47 16.92 -2.83
C VAL A 219 -4.26 16.77 -1.54
N VAL A 220 -4.15 17.69 -0.58
CA VAL A 220 -4.96 17.66 0.64
C VAL A 220 -6.44 17.80 0.31
N ALA A 221 -6.81 18.78 -0.53
CA ALA A 221 -8.21 19.00 -0.90
C ALA A 221 -8.85 17.82 -1.65
N THR A 222 -8.05 17.02 -2.34
CA THR A 222 -8.52 15.91 -3.16
C THR A 222 -8.45 14.59 -2.39
N CYS A 223 -7.31 14.28 -1.78
CA CYS A 223 -7.02 13.00 -1.13
C CYS A 223 -7.35 12.98 0.38
N PHE A 224 -7.98 14.02 0.94
CA PHE A 224 -8.40 14.00 2.36
C PHE A 224 -9.27 12.80 2.74
N PRO A 225 -10.15 12.22 1.89
CA PRO A 225 -10.94 11.06 2.28
C PRO A 225 -10.05 9.85 2.64
N LYS A 226 -9.00 9.58 1.85
CA LYS A 226 -8.02 8.52 2.15
C LYS A 226 -7.19 8.86 3.38
N MET A 227 -6.76 10.12 3.54
CA MET A 227 -6.05 10.55 4.77
C MET A 227 -6.92 10.39 6.03
N LEU A 228 -8.21 10.73 5.95
CA LEU A 228 -9.16 10.60 7.05
C LEU A 228 -9.42 9.14 7.39
N ARG A 229 -9.58 8.26 6.39
CA ARG A 229 -9.77 6.82 6.60
C ARG A 229 -8.64 6.21 7.43
N ARG A 230 -7.40 6.64 7.19
CA ARG A 230 -6.23 6.21 7.99
C ARG A 230 -6.29 6.66 9.44
N LEU A 231 -6.97 7.76 9.76
CA LEU A 231 -7.08 8.33 11.12
C LEU A 231 -8.43 8.06 11.79
N GLY A 232 -9.40 7.52 11.05
CA GLY A 232 -10.78 7.39 11.50
C GLY A 232 -10.93 6.48 12.72
N PRO A 233 -12.05 6.57 13.45
CA PRO A 233 -12.29 5.79 14.67
C PRO A 233 -12.20 4.27 14.49
N ARG A 234 -12.48 3.80 13.27
CA ARG A 234 -12.43 2.38 12.89
C ARG A 234 -11.08 1.94 12.31
N SER A 235 -10.14 2.87 12.13
CA SER A 235 -8.80 2.55 11.65
C SER A 235 -7.94 1.91 12.75
N GLY A 236 -6.95 1.12 12.35
CA GLY A 236 -5.93 0.63 13.29
C GLY A 236 -5.14 1.75 13.98
N SER A 237 -5.16 2.98 13.44
CA SER A 237 -4.47 4.14 14.02
C SER A 237 -4.98 4.54 15.38
N GLN A 238 -6.25 4.27 15.71
CA GLN A 238 -6.82 4.65 17.00
C GLN A 238 -6.07 3.98 18.18
N HIS A 239 -5.45 2.82 17.95
CA HIS A 239 -4.62 2.16 18.95
C HIS A 239 -3.32 2.92 19.25
N PHE A 240 -2.62 3.40 18.22
CA PHE A 240 -1.44 4.24 18.38
C PHE A 240 -1.79 5.55 19.08
N ILE A 241 -2.89 6.20 18.67
CA ILE A 241 -3.38 7.45 19.27
C ILE A 241 -3.73 7.25 20.75
N ASN A 242 -4.51 6.21 21.07
CA ASN A 242 -4.91 5.92 22.45
C ASN A 242 -3.71 5.56 23.33
N SER A 243 -2.73 4.84 22.79
CA SER A 243 -1.50 4.52 23.50
C SER A 243 -0.68 5.77 23.79
N LEU A 244 -0.51 6.68 22.80
CA LEU A 244 0.16 7.95 23.03
C LEU A 244 -0.57 8.80 24.06
N ARG A 245 -1.90 8.90 24.00
CA ARG A 245 -2.72 9.64 24.98
C ARG A 245 -2.64 9.08 26.39
N ALA A 246 -2.41 7.77 26.54
CA ALA A 246 -2.28 7.14 27.85
C ALA A 246 -0.99 7.54 28.57
N VAL A 247 0.02 8.03 27.83
CA VAL A 247 1.28 8.54 28.40
C VAL A 247 1.03 9.94 28.95
N THR A 248 0.87 10.06 30.27
CA THR A 248 0.57 11.35 30.91
C THR A 248 1.77 11.94 31.66
N ALA A 249 2.71 11.10 32.09
CA ALA A 249 3.92 11.49 32.79
C ALA A 249 5.06 10.51 32.50
N PHE A 250 6.26 11.02 32.28
CA PHE A 250 7.46 10.24 32.04
C PHE A 250 8.69 11.09 32.32
N GLU A 251 9.86 10.48 32.45
CA GLU A 251 11.12 11.20 32.69
C GLU A 251 11.93 11.31 31.41
N PHE A 252 12.56 12.46 31.22
CA PHE A 252 13.49 12.66 30.12
C PHE A 252 14.76 11.82 30.33
N ASN A 253 15.24 11.16 29.27
CA ASN A 253 16.45 10.34 29.33
C ASN A 253 17.43 10.72 28.22
N GLU A 254 18.37 11.59 28.55
CA GLU A 254 19.42 12.07 27.64
C GLU A 254 20.28 10.92 27.08
N LYS A 255 20.43 9.81 27.82
CA LYS A 255 21.25 8.67 27.39
C LYS A 255 20.69 7.94 26.16
N LEU A 256 19.41 8.11 25.87
CA LEU A 256 18.76 7.53 24.67
C LEU A 256 19.04 8.33 23.40
N ARG A 257 19.68 9.52 23.53
CA ARG A 257 20.08 10.36 22.40
C ARG A 257 21.18 9.64 21.60
N GLY A 258 20.81 9.17 20.41
CA GLY A 258 21.79 8.73 19.41
C GLY A 258 22.30 9.92 18.61
N ALA A 259 23.37 9.72 17.84
CA ALA A 259 23.80 10.69 16.82
C ALA A 259 22.70 10.79 15.74
N PRO A 260 22.00 11.94 15.62
CA PRO A 260 20.99 12.10 14.59
C PRO A 260 21.64 12.17 13.21
N LEU A 261 20.91 11.73 12.19
CA LEU A 261 21.30 12.00 10.80
C LEU A 261 21.07 13.48 10.51
N GLU A 262 21.92 14.09 9.68
CA GLU A 262 21.81 15.51 9.29
C GLU A 262 20.41 15.84 8.73
N GLU A 263 19.86 14.97 7.87
CA GLU A 263 18.50 15.11 7.33
C GLU A 263 17.42 15.19 8.42
N HIS A 264 17.59 14.48 9.54
CA HIS A 264 16.65 14.53 10.65
C HIS A 264 16.74 15.86 11.41
N ILE A 265 17.95 16.40 11.59
CA ILE A 265 18.16 17.73 12.18
C ILE A 265 17.54 18.80 11.29
N THR A 266 17.75 18.71 9.97
CA THR A 266 17.15 19.64 9.01
C THR A 266 15.62 19.62 9.08
N ASN A 267 14.99 18.45 9.23
CA ASN A 267 13.53 18.38 9.37
C ASN A 267 13.03 19.01 10.69
N ASP A 268 13.73 18.81 11.80
CA ASP A 268 13.42 19.48 13.07
C ASP A 268 13.54 21.02 12.93
N GLN A 269 14.59 21.50 12.24
CA GLN A 269 14.78 22.92 11.92
C GLN A 269 13.67 23.48 11.04
N LEU A 270 13.28 22.76 9.99
CA LEU A 270 12.17 23.15 9.13
C LEU A 270 10.85 23.21 9.92
N PHE A 271 10.62 22.28 10.85
CA PHE A 271 9.46 22.32 11.73
C PHE A 271 9.45 23.59 12.60
N MET A 272 10.57 23.91 13.27
CA MET A 272 10.66 25.14 14.08
C MET A 272 10.44 26.38 13.21
N ASN A 273 11.17 26.46 12.10
CA ASN A 273 11.21 27.66 11.29
C ASN A 273 9.91 27.87 10.53
N GLN A 274 9.30 26.83 9.95
CA GLN A 274 8.15 27.00 9.04
C GLN A 274 6.80 26.76 9.73
N PHE A 275 6.77 26.05 10.86
CA PHE A 275 5.55 25.81 11.62
C PHE A 275 5.55 26.64 12.91
N LEU A 276 6.42 26.35 13.87
CA LEU A 276 6.35 26.99 15.20
C LEU A 276 6.42 28.53 15.14
N LEU A 277 7.28 29.10 14.29
CA LEU A 277 7.43 30.54 14.19
C LEU A 277 6.39 31.25 13.31
N HIS A 278 5.70 30.53 12.42
CA HIS A 278 4.78 31.12 11.43
C HIS A 278 3.31 30.82 11.71
N VAL A 279 3.00 29.98 12.69
CA VAL A 279 1.61 29.74 13.04
C VAL A 279 1.07 30.98 13.77
N GLU A 280 0.24 31.75 13.06
CA GLU A 280 -0.53 32.87 13.60
C GLU A 280 -1.62 32.44 14.59
N ASP A 281 -1.77 31.14 14.84
CA ASP A 281 -2.67 30.63 15.84
C ASP A 281 -2.13 30.98 17.23
N GLY A 282 -2.63 32.09 17.79
CA GLY A 282 -2.33 32.51 19.16
C GLY A 282 -2.62 31.42 20.20
N VAL A 283 -3.37 30.37 19.84
CA VAL A 283 -3.54 29.18 20.67
C VAL A 283 -2.23 28.39 20.80
N LEU A 284 -1.44 28.21 19.74
CA LEU A 284 -0.15 27.51 19.81
C LEU A 284 0.87 28.26 20.67
N LEU A 285 0.99 29.57 20.47
CA LEU A 285 1.92 30.42 21.21
C LEU A 285 1.72 30.32 22.72
N ASN A 286 0.47 30.26 23.15
CA ASN A 286 0.13 30.16 24.58
C ASN A 286 0.21 28.73 25.12
N LYS A 287 -0.02 27.72 24.27
CA LYS A 287 0.02 26.30 24.69
C LYS A 287 1.44 25.76 24.81
N PHE A 288 2.36 26.25 23.98
CA PHE A 288 3.70 25.69 23.84
C PHE A 288 4.80 26.77 23.93
N PRO A 289 4.89 27.51 25.05
CA PRO A 289 5.83 28.63 25.17
C PRO A 289 7.31 28.21 25.18
N ILE A 290 7.65 27.02 25.69
CA ILE A 290 9.05 26.57 25.78
C ILE A 290 9.57 26.24 24.38
N LEU A 291 8.80 25.52 23.58
CA LEU A 291 9.13 25.17 22.20
C LEU A 291 9.23 26.41 21.31
N ILE A 292 8.33 27.39 21.50
CA ILE A 292 8.40 28.66 20.76
C ILE A 292 9.66 29.43 21.13
N LYS A 293 9.99 29.53 22.42
CA LYS A 293 11.23 30.18 22.87
C LYS A 293 12.47 29.47 22.28
N GLN A 294 12.49 28.14 22.27
CA GLN A 294 13.56 27.36 21.65
C GLN A 294 13.69 27.64 20.15
N ALA A 295 12.58 27.66 19.42
CA ALA A 295 12.58 27.99 18.00
C ALA A 295 13.11 29.42 17.73
N GLN A 296 12.72 30.40 18.55
CA GLN A 296 13.23 31.78 18.47
C GLN A 296 14.73 31.85 18.78
N THR A 297 15.19 31.15 19.82
CA THR A 297 16.62 31.09 20.17
C THR A 297 17.44 30.42 19.06
N ALA A 298 16.92 29.34 18.46
CA ALA A 298 17.56 28.68 17.31
C ALA A 298 17.65 29.60 16.08
N GLN A 299 16.64 30.43 15.83
CA GLN A 299 16.64 31.40 14.72
C GLN A 299 17.66 32.53 14.93
N LEU A 300 17.90 32.93 16.18
CA LEU A 300 18.83 34.02 16.53
C LEU A 300 20.29 33.58 16.68
N ALA A 301 20.57 32.27 16.71
CA ALA A 301 21.92 31.73 16.84
C ALA A 301 22.78 32.07 15.60
N VAL A 302 23.95 32.66 15.83
CA VAL A 302 24.88 33.08 14.77
C VAL A 302 25.89 31.97 14.43
N ASP A 303 26.30 31.19 15.43
CA ASP A 303 27.23 30.07 15.28
C ASP A 303 26.46 28.80 14.87
N GLU A 304 26.98 28.02 13.91
CA GLU A 304 26.37 26.75 13.49
C GLU A 304 26.38 25.70 14.61
N GLU A 305 27.38 25.68 15.50
CA GLU A 305 27.39 24.79 16.67
C GLU A 305 26.27 25.17 17.65
N GLU A 306 26.11 26.48 17.89
CA GLU A 306 25.05 26.99 18.75
C GLU A 306 23.67 26.75 18.14
N LYS A 307 23.55 26.92 16.83
CA LYS A 307 22.33 26.66 16.06
C LYS A 307 21.96 25.19 16.09
N GLU A 308 22.90 24.26 15.94
CA GLU A 308 22.62 22.83 16.07
C GLU A 308 22.18 22.47 17.50
N LYS A 309 22.82 23.05 18.51
CA LYS A 309 22.46 22.85 19.92
C LYS A 309 21.08 23.42 20.23
N ASN A 310 20.76 24.60 19.72
CA ASN A 310 19.49 25.29 19.94
C ASN A 310 18.38 24.72 19.06
N ALA A 311 18.72 24.07 17.94
CA ALA A 311 17.76 23.42 17.05
C ALA A 311 17.14 22.13 17.62
N ARG A 312 17.42 21.80 18.89
CA ARG A 312 16.90 20.61 19.55
C ARG A 312 15.49 20.86 20.03
N LEU A 313 14.51 20.35 19.28
CA LEU A 313 13.09 20.37 19.66
C LEU A 313 12.79 19.58 20.94
N TYR A 314 13.58 18.54 21.22
CA TYR A 314 13.35 17.61 22.33
C TYR A 314 14.51 17.65 23.34
N THR A 315 14.29 18.36 24.45
CA THR A 315 15.25 18.54 25.55
C THR A 315 14.59 18.27 26.90
N GLU A 316 15.40 18.28 27.98
CA GLU A 316 14.90 18.16 29.36
C GLU A 316 13.86 19.23 29.72
N GLU A 317 13.92 20.41 29.11
CA GLU A 317 12.95 21.49 29.37
C GLU A 317 11.68 21.34 28.52
N SER A 318 11.79 20.80 27.31
CA SER A 318 10.68 20.81 26.33
C SER A 318 9.98 19.46 26.14
N TYR A 319 10.50 18.34 26.67
CA TYR A 319 10.00 17.01 26.33
C TYR A 319 8.50 16.78 26.60
N MET A 320 7.98 17.28 27.72
CA MET A 320 6.55 17.18 28.03
C MET A 320 5.71 18.07 27.11
N GLU A 321 6.22 19.25 26.79
CA GLU A 321 5.56 20.19 25.88
C GLU A 321 5.52 19.63 24.45
N PHE A 322 6.61 19.00 24.00
CA PHE A 322 6.70 18.27 22.75
C PHE A 322 5.67 17.15 22.66
N HIS A 323 5.52 16.34 23.71
CA HIS A 323 4.51 15.28 23.74
C HIS A 323 3.09 15.83 23.58
N ARG A 324 2.76 16.91 24.32
CA ARG A 324 1.45 17.56 24.22
C ARG A 324 1.22 18.20 22.85
N MET A 325 2.25 18.78 22.26
CA MET A 325 2.20 19.34 20.90
C MET A 325 1.97 18.24 19.87
N LEU A 326 2.64 17.09 19.98
CA LEU A 326 2.45 15.95 19.08
C LEU A 326 0.99 15.45 19.12
N LEU A 327 0.43 15.28 20.31
CA LEU A 327 -0.99 14.92 20.48
C LEU A 327 -1.92 15.97 19.87
N TYR A 328 -1.65 17.25 20.13
CA TYR A 328 -2.42 18.36 19.57
C TYR A 328 -2.39 18.35 18.03
N LEU A 329 -1.22 18.12 17.41
CA LEU A 329 -1.09 18.08 15.95
C LEU A 329 -1.93 16.95 15.34
N ILE A 330 -1.88 15.74 15.92
CA ILE A 330 -2.68 14.60 15.45
C ILE A 330 -4.18 14.92 15.55
N GLU A 331 -4.61 15.50 16.67
CA GLU A 331 -6.00 15.89 16.91
C GLU A 331 -6.48 16.99 15.97
N ALA A 332 -5.67 18.04 15.80
CA ALA A 332 -5.99 19.16 14.92
C ALA A 332 -6.01 18.75 13.44
N PHE A 333 -5.09 17.87 13.03
CA PHE A 333 -5.10 17.28 11.68
C PHE A 333 -6.36 16.44 11.46
N THR A 334 -6.66 15.52 12.38
CA THR A 334 -7.87 14.66 12.31
C THR A 334 -9.14 15.53 12.25
N ALA A 335 -9.27 16.51 13.14
CA ALA A 335 -10.42 17.40 13.18
C ALA A 335 -10.59 18.22 11.88
N SER A 336 -9.48 18.65 11.27
CA SER A 336 -9.53 19.38 10.00
C SER A 336 -9.97 18.49 8.84
N LEU A 337 -9.51 17.23 8.80
CA LEU A 337 -9.94 16.24 7.81
C LEU A 337 -11.42 15.85 8.00
N THR A 338 -11.87 15.66 9.24
CA THR A 338 -13.29 15.43 9.54
C THR A 338 -14.15 16.62 9.11
N ALA A 339 -13.72 17.85 9.39
CA ALA A 339 -14.43 19.04 8.93
C ALA A 339 -14.50 19.13 7.40
N LEU A 340 -13.43 18.74 6.67
CA LEU A 340 -13.47 18.64 5.20
C LEU A 340 -14.50 17.64 4.72
N HIS A 341 -14.60 16.48 5.39
CA HIS A 341 -15.59 15.47 5.10
C HIS A 341 -17.02 15.98 5.34
N ASP A 342 -17.26 16.66 6.47
CA ASP A 342 -18.58 17.17 6.85
C ASP A 342 -19.04 18.34 5.96
N ILE A 343 -18.12 19.16 5.46
CA ILE A 343 -18.40 20.27 4.53
C ILE A 343 -18.60 19.76 3.09
N ARG A 344 -18.13 18.55 2.76
CA ARG A 344 -18.19 18.02 1.40
C ARG A 344 -19.66 18.01 0.95
N PRO A 345 -20.04 18.78 -0.10
CA PRO A 345 -21.40 18.77 -0.56
C PRO A 345 -21.76 17.35 -1.03
N PRO A 346 -22.97 16.86 -0.74
CA PRO A 346 -23.41 15.57 -1.25
C PRO A 346 -23.29 15.58 -2.77
N VAL A 347 -22.74 14.51 -3.33
CA VAL A 347 -22.50 14.38 -4.77
C VAL A 347 -23.83 14.64 -5.50
N PRO A 348 -23.94 15.73 -6.28
CA PRO A 348 -25.21 16.05 -6.93
C PRO A 348 -25.60 14.92 -7.89
N PRO A 349 -26.88 14.51 -7.95
CA PRO A 349 -27.31 13.43 -8.82
C PRO A 349 -27.14 13.81 -10.29
N LYS A 350 -26.05 13.34 -10.91
CA LYS A 350 -25.67 13.12 -12.33
C LYS A 350 -26.15 14.03 -13.47
N ARG A 351 -27.05 14.99 -13.31
CA ARG A 351 -27.80 15.53 -14.46
C ARG A 351 -27.36 16.88 -15.01
N ARG A 352 -26.26 17.47 -14.56
CA ARG A 352 -25.75 18.68 -15.22
C ARG A 352 -24.22 18.72 -15.27
N THR A 353 -23.72 19.00 -16.47
CA THR A 353 -22.38 19.51 -16.83
C THR A 353 -22.10 20.89 -16.21
N ALA A 354 -22.64 21.17 -15.03
CA ALA A 354 -22.39 22.42 -14.34
C ALA A 354 -20.91 22.47 -13.96
N LEU A 355 -20.26 23.57 -14.31
CA LEU A 355 -18.90 23.89 -13.91
C LEU A 355 -18.75 23.65 -12.38
N PRO A 356 -17.64 23.08 -11.90
CA PRO A 356 -17.41 22.91 -10.47
C PRO A 356 -17.70 24.21 -9.71
N THR A 357 -18.61 24.16 -8.75
CA THR A 357 -18.89 25.32 -7.89
C THR A 357 -17.63 25.63 -7.09
N ALA A 358 -17.24 26.90 -7.05
CA ALA A 358 -16.11 27.35 -6.22
C ALA A 358 -16.29 26.84 -4.78
N ALA A 359 -15.21 26.32 -4.20
CA ALA A 359 -15.19 25.84 -2.84
C ALA A 359 -15.62 26.95 -1.88
N THR A 360 -16.39 26.59 -0.86
CA THR A 360 -16.78 27.53 0.18
C THR A 360 -15.53 28.06 0.90
N GLY A 361 -15.62 29.28 1.43
CA GLY A 361 -14.52 29.85 2.24
C GLY A 361 -14.10 28.91 3.38
N ASP A 362 -15.08 28.23 3.99
CA ASP A 362 -14.86 27.25 5.06
C ASP A 362 -14.06 26.05 4.57
N PHE A 363 -14.39 25.47 3.41
CA PHE A 363 -13.62 24.35 2.85
C PHE A 363 -12.17 24.78 2.58
N LYS A 364 -11.96 25.94 1.94
CA LYS A 364 -10.61 26.51 1.71
C LYS A 364 -9.83 26.64 3.02
N GLN A 365 -10.48 27.11 4.08
CA GLN A 365 -9.86 27.26 5.39
C GLN A 365 -9.48 25.90 6.00
N GLN A 366 -10.35 24.88 5.90
CA GLN A 366 -10.05 23.55 6.44
C GLN A 366 -8.94 22.84 5.64
N VAL A 367 -8.86 23.03 4.31
CA VAL A 367 -7.74 22.53 3.51
C VAL A 367 -6.42 23.13 4.01
N LYS A 368 -6.39 24.45 4.23
CA LYS A 368 -5.18 25.12 4.75
C LYS A 368 -4.78 24.61 6.13
N LYS A 369 -5.75 24.37 7.02
CA LYS A 369 -5.48 23.78 8.35
C LYS A 369 -4.96 22.36 8.25
N ALA A 370 -5.62 21.49 7.47
CA ALA A 370 -5.19 20.12 7.26
C ALA A 370 -3.78 20.06 6.62
N MET A 371 -3.50 20.92 5.63
CA MET A 371 -2.17 21.08 5.04
C MET A 371 -1.14 21.49 6.09
N LEU A 372 -1.42 22.53 6.88
CA LEU A 372 -0.52 23.04 7.89
C LEU A 372 -0.16 21.98 8.94
N TYR A 373 -1.16 21.31 9.52
CA TYR A 373 -0.94 20.29 10.55
C TYR A 373 -0.32 19.01 9.98
N GLY A 374 -0.76 18.55 8.81
CA GLY A 374 -0.16 17.37 8.16
C GLY A 374 1.31 17.60 7.77
N TYR A 375 1.64 18.81 7.30
CA TYR A 375 3.03 19.19 7.00
C TYR A 375 3.89 19.25 8.28
N ALA A 376 3.33 19.77 9.38
CA ALA A 376 4.00 19.78 10.67
C ALA A 376 4.31 18.34 11.15
N ILE A 377 3.32 17.43 11.06
CA ILE A 377 3.52 16.01 11.37
C ILE A 377 4.57 15.38 10.44
N GLN A 378 4.59 15.74 9.15
CA GLN A 378 5.56 15.22 8.20
C GLN A 378 6.99 15.55 8.63
N ARG A 379 7.25 16.82 9.00
CA ARG A 379 8.57 17.23 9.47
C ARG A 379 8.98 16.49 10.75
N LEU A 380 8.05 16.26 11.68
CA LEU A 380 8.33 15.46 12.88
C LEU A 380 8.58 13.98 12.56
N ALA A 381 7.83 13.40 11.61
CA ALA A 381 7.97 11.98 11.21
C ALA A 381 9.36 11.64 10.66
N HIS A 382 10.02 12.62 10.04
CA HIS A 382 11.41 12.53 9.56
C HIS A 382 12.42 13.22 10.48
N GLY A 383 11.97 13.77 11.61
CA GLY A 383 12.77 14.51 12.58
C GLY A 383 13.46 13.62 13.62
N ALA A 384 14.52 14.13 14.24
CA ALA A 384 15.24 13.40 15.29
C ALA A 384 14.44 13.43 16.61
N ALA A 385 13.71 14.51 16.85
CA ALA A 385 12.90 14.74 18.04
C ALA A 385 11.85 13.65 18.26
N LEU A 386 11.08 13.27 17.23
CA LEU A 386 10.06 12.23 17.36
C LEU A 386 10.66 10.87 17.72
N LYS A 387 11.77 10.49 17.07
CA LYS A 387 12.46 9.22 17.36
C LYS A 387 12.99 9.18 18.79
N MET A 388 13.57 10.29 19.28
CA MET A 388 14.02 10.39 20.66
C MET A 388 12.86 10.35 21.65
N HIS A 389 11.75 11.02 21.33
CA HIS A 389 10.54 10.98 22.13
C HIS A 389 9.99 9.56 22.28
N LEU A 390 9.78 8.84 21.17
CA LEU A 390 9.25 7.49 21.18
C LEU A 390 10.14 6.51 21.97
N LYS A 391 11.47 6.65 21.87
CA LYS A 391 12.42 5.91 22.71
C LYS A 391 12.25 6.21 24.20
N THR A 392 12.03 7.48 24.55
CA THR A 392 11.85 7.91 25.95
C THR A 392 10.59 7.29 26.57
N ILE A 393 9.52 7.16 25.78
CA ILE A 393 8.22 6.65 26.26
C ILE A 393 7.97 5.18 25.91
N GLU A 394 8.94 4.46 25.33
CA GLU A 394 8.75 3.11 24.78
C GLU A 394 8.15 2.13 25.79
N SER A 395 8.60 2.17 27.04
CA SER A 395 8.10 1.30 28.12
C SER A 395 6.64 1.54 28.50
N GLN A 396 6.07 2.68 28.10
CA GLN A 396 4.68 3.05 28.37
C GLN A 396 3.77 2.87 27.14
N LEU A 397 4.37 2.69 25.96
CA LEU A 397 3.62 2.40 24.75
C LEU A 397 3.07 0.98 24.80
N ARG A 398 1.81 0.82 24.38
CA ARG A 398 1.15 -0.47 24.29
C ARG A 398 1.45 -1.12 22.96
N TYR A 399 1.76 -2.41 23.01
CA TYR A 399 1.94 -3.24 21.84
C TYR A 399 0.58 -3.71 21.34
N TYR A 400 0.21 -3.30 20.13
CA TYR A 400 -1.11 -3.58 19.58
C TYR A 400 -1.39 -5.09 19.45
N ASN A 401 -0.44 -5.87 18.95
CA ASN A 401 -0.66 -7.29 18.62
C ASN A 401 -0.60 -8.24 19.83
N ALA A 402 -0.08 -7.81 20.97
CA ALA A 402 0.24 -8.73 22.08
C ALA A 402 -0.90 -8.86 23.09
N SER A 403 -1.82 -7.89 23.13
CA SER A 403 -2.77 -7.77 24.25
C SER A 403 -4.24 -7.98 23.87
N HIS A 404 -4.57 -8.02 22.58
CA HIS A 404 -5.94 -8.28 22.15
C HIS A 404 -5.94 -9.57 21.32
N PRO A 405 -6.20 -10.74 21.94
CA PRO A 405 -6.82 -11.81 21.18
C PRO A 405 -7.99 -11.15 20.45
N ARG A 406 -8.14 -11.35 19.14
CA ARG A 406 -9.34 -10.94 18.41
C ARG A 406 -10.54 -11.56 19.13
N GLU A 407 -11.08 -10.89 20.14
CA GLU A 407 -12.33 -11.29 20.75
C GLU A 407 -13.33 -11.18 19.61
N PRO A 408 -14.00 -12.29 19.24
CA PRO A 408 -15.00 -12.26 18.19
C PRO A 408 -16.07 -11.27 18.64
N GLN A 409 -16.02 -10.04 18.13
CA GLN A 409 -17.02 -9.05 18.48
C GLN A 409 -18.38 -9.64 18.10
N PRO A 410 -19.34 -9.68 19.05
CA PRO A 410 -20.66 -10.21 18.77
C PRO A 410 -21.26 -9.39 17.65
N GLN A 411 -21.32 -9.99 16.46
CA GLN A 411 -21.85 -9.39 15.25
C GLN A 411 -23.25 -8.88 15.57
N LYS A 412 -23.42 -7.57 15.72
CA LYS A 412 -24.75 -6.98 15.80
C LYS A 412 -25.35 -7.09 14.39
N PRO A 413 -26.44 -7.86 14.20
CA PRO A 413 -27.07 -8.00 12.90
C PRO A 413 -27.87 -6.73 12.60
N GLY A 414 -27.20 -5.70 12.10
CA GLY A 414 -27.87 -4.46 11.71
C GLY A 414 -26.95 -3.57 10.91
N LYS A 415 -27.08 -3.61 9.58
CA LYS A 415 -26.79 -2.59 8.53
C LYS A 415 -25.66 -1.57 8.73
N GLU A 416 -24.74 -1.75 9.67
CA GLU A 416 -23.51 -0.98 9.71
C GLU A 416 -22.72 -1.40 8.50
N GLU A 417 -22.59 -0.48 7.54
CA GLU A 417 -21.68 -0.57 6.42
C GLU A 417 -20.37 -1.15 6.96
N GLU A 418 -20.01 -2.34 6.48
CA GLU A 418 -18.71 -2.96 6.73
C GLU A 418 -17.67 -2.01 6.14
N GLU A 419 -17.27 -1.03 6.93
CA GLU A 419 -16.31 -0.03 6.54
C GLU A 419 -14.97 -0.75 6.36
N GLU A 420 -14.52 -0.77 5.11
CA GLU A 420 -13.33 -1.47 4.67
C GLU A 420 -12.12 -1.03 5.53
N LEU A 421 -11.51 -2.00 6.21
CA LEU A 421 -10.29 -1.75 6.99
C LEU A 421 -9.20 -1.23 6.05
N ASP A 422 -8.56 -0.12 6.41
CA ASP A 422 -7.46 0.42 5.61
C ASP A 422 -6.26 -0.56 5.65
N GLU A 423 -5.97 -1.18 4.51
CA GLU A 423 -4.90 -2.17 4.35
C GLU A 423 -3.52 -1.59 4.67
N ASP A 424 -3.29 -0.31 4.37
CA ASP A 424 -2.01 0.34 4.65
C ASP A 424 -1.75 0.37 6.15
N VAL A 425 -2.79 0.66 6.94
CA VAL A 425 -2.71 0.69 8.40
C VAL A 425 -2.54 -0.71 8.96
N ALA A 426 -3.25 -1.70 8.39
CA ALA A 426 -3.11 -3.09 8.78
C ALA A 426 -1.69 -3.63 8.51
N ALA A 427 -1.07 -3.25 7.39
CA ALA A 427 0.29 -3.63 7.04
C ALA A 427 1.31 -3.11 8.06
N VAL A 428 1.16 -1.86 8.52
CA VAL A 428 2.02 -1.29 9.58
C VAL A 428 1.80 -2.00 10.92
N CYS A 429 0.58 -2.47 11.20
CA CYS A 429 0.27 -3.20 12.42
C CYS A 429 0.85 -4.62 12.42
N GLN A 430 0.96 -5.32 11.29
CA GLN A 430 1.27 -6.75 11.25
C GLN A 430 2.77 -7.09 11.38
N SER A 431 3.67 -6.15 11.09
CA SER A 431 5.13 -6.39 10.95
C SER A 431 5.89 -6.76 12.23
N VAL A 432 5.23 -6.98 13.36
CA VAL A 432 5.90 -7.01 14.66
C VAL A 432 6.18 -8.43 15.19
N SER A 433 5.63 -9.48 14.58
CA SER A 433 5.68 -10.83 15.18
C SER A 433 6.24 -11.95 14.31
N ASP A 434 6.71 -11.68 13.08
CA ASP A 434 7.01 -12.77 12.15
C ASP A 434 8.47 -12.94 11.74
N GLY A 435 8.91 -14.19 11.65
CA GLY A 435 10.20 -14.59 11.07
C GLY A 435 11.47 -14.36 11.92
N GLY A 436 11.36 -13.96 13.19
CA GLY A 436 12.51 -13.77 14.09
C GLY A 436 13.23 -12.42 13.94
N VAL A 437 12.79 -11.55 13.03
CA VAL A 437 13.17 -10.13 12.99
C VAL A 437 11.99 -9.33 13.55
N THR A 438 11.95 -9.18 14.87
CA THR A 438 10.93 -8.34 15.52
C THR A 438 11.19 -6.88 15.16
N THR A 439 10.33 -6.29 14.32
CA THR A 439 10.28 -4.83 14.15
C THR A 439 10.14 -4.21 15.53
N SER A 440 11.00 -3.24 15.87
CA SER A 440 10.90 -2.62 17.20
C SER A 440 9.56 -1.90 17.34
N LEU A 441 9.07 -1.77 18.58
CA LEU A 441 7.84 -1.01 18.84
C LEU A 441 7.98 0.42 18.31
N ILE A 442 9.15 1.03 18.51
CA ILE A 442 9.47 2.37 17.99
C ILE A 442 9.33 2.43 16.47
N ASP A 443 9.88 1.47 15.73
CA ASP A 443 9.80 1.46 14.27
C ASP A 443 8.36 1.32 13.78
N SER A 444 7.52 0.58 14.50
CA SER A 444 6.08 0.47 14.19
C SER A 444 5.37 1.82 14.34
N TYR A 445 5.66 2.59 15.39
CA TYR A 445 5.12 3.96 15.54
C TYR A 445 5.66 4.92 14.49
N ILE A 446 6.95 4.84 14.14
CA ILE A 446 7.54 5.68 13.08
C ILE A 446 6.92 5.37 11.72
N ASN A 447 6.74 4.09 11.38
CA ASN A 447 6.08 3.67 10.15
C ASN A 447 4.61 4.12 10.12
N TRP A 448 3.93 4.09 11.27
CA TRP A 448 2.59 4.64 11.39
C TRP A 448 2.54 6.14 11.11
N PHE A 449 3.42 6.94 11.73
CA PHE A 449 3.51 8.38 11.45
C PHE A 449 3.79 8.67 9.97
N ARG A 450 4.73 7.93 9.36
CA ARG A 450 5.03 8.04 7.91
C ARG A 450 3.81 7.72 7.05
N LEU A 451 3.02 6.72 7.43
CA LEU A 451 1.79 6.38 6.74
C LEU A 451 0.75 7.53 6.78
N LEU A 452 0.62 8.21 7.92
CA LEU A 452 -0.28 9.37 8.07
C LEU A 452 0.05 10.49 7.07
N VAL A 453 1.34 10.66 6.77
CA VAL A 453 1.87 11.74 5.94
C VAL A 453 2.35 11.29 4.56
N ALA A 454 2.04 10.06 4.14
CA ALA A 454 2.56 9.48 2.89
C ALA A 454 2.26 10.34 1.65
N HIS A 455 1.11 11.01 1.61
CA HIS A 455 0.78 11.95 0.52
C HIS A 455 1.66 13.21 0.53
N PHE A 456 2.06 13.68 1.71
CA PHE A 456 2.97 14.82 1.86
C PHE A 456 4.38 14.42 1.40
N ASP A 457 4.83 13.21 1.76
CA ASP A 457 6.10 12.65 1.31
C ASP A 457 6.13 12.47 -0.22
N ALA A 458 5.02 12.00 -0.80
CA ALA A 458 4.88 11.89 -2.25
C ALA A 458 5.02 13.26 -2.94
N VAL A 459 4.40 14.32 -2.42
CA VAL A 459 4.58 15.68 -2.94
C VAL A 459 6.04 16.13 -2.85
N ASP A 460 6.69 15.96 -1.69
CA ASP A 460 8.09 16.36 -1.49
C ASP A 460 9.04 15.62 -2.45
N ILE A 461 8.85 14.31 -2.64
CA ILE A 461 9.62 13.49 -3.59
C ILE A 461 9.47 14.02 -5.02
N LEU A 462 8.23 14.28 -5.46
CA LEU A 462 7.98 14.75 -6.82
C LEU A 462 8.53 16.16 -7.05
N ILE A 463 8.39 17.06 -6.08
CA ILE A 463 8.93 18.43 -6.17
C ILE A 463 10.46 18.39 -6.24
N ARG A 464 11.13 17.66 -5.33
CA ARG A 464 12.59 17.50 -5.37
C ARG A 464 13.06 16.93 -6.70
N PHE A 465 12.31 16.01 -7.29
CA PHE A 465 12.64 15.47 -8.60
C PHE A 465 12.49 16.51 -9.71
N VAL A 466 11.32 17.15 -9.87
CA VAL A 466 11.04 18.06 -11.00
C VAL A 466 11.77 19.40 -10.92
N THR A 467 12.29 19.76 -9.74
CA THR A 467 13.13 20.94 -9.51
C THR A 467 14.62 20.59 -9.45
N GLY A 468 14.96 19.31 -9.34
CA GLY A 468 16.32 18.81 -9.29
C GLY A 468 17.01 18.79 -10.65
N PRO A 469 18.36 18.66 -10.67
CA PRO A 469 19.15 18.69 -11.89
C PRO A 469 18.90 17.51 -12.84
N HIS A 470 18.27 16.44 -12.34
CA HIS A 470 18.00 15.22 -13.11
C HIS A 470 16.77 15.34 -14.01
N PHE A 471 15.89 16.32 -13.76
CA PHE A 471 14.68 16.50 -14.55
C PHE A 471 14.93 17.48 -15.70
N GLN A 472 15.34 16.93 -16.84
CA GLN A 472 15.55 17.69 -18.08
C GLN A 472 14.28 17.78 -18.94
N SER A 473 13.32 16.90 -18.70
CA SER A 473 12.09 16.80 -19.49
C SER A 473 11.20 18.02 -19.27
N PRO A 474 10.85 18.82 -20.31
CA PRO A 474 9.96 19.96 -20.15
C PRO A 474 8.51 19.58 -19.86
N THR A 475 8.13 18.32 -20.10
CA THR A 475 6.72 17.89 -20.05
C THR A 475 6.52 16.60 -19.28
N ILE A 476 5.39 16.53 -18.57
CA ILE A 476 4.89 15.33 -17.91
C ILE A 476 3.63 14.92 -18.66
N SER A 477 3.61 13.71 -19.21
CA SER A 477 2.44 13.17 -19.90
C SER A 477 1.77 12.13 -19.02
N VAL A 478 0.46 12.26 -18.80
CA VAL A 478 -0.31 11.27 -18.05
C VAL A 478 -1.29 10.61 -19.00
N ASN A 479 -1.17 9.30 -19.09
CA ASN A 479 -2.11 8.43 -19.77
C ASN A 479 -2.81 7.57 -18.72
N ILE A 480 -4.07 7.22 -19.01
CA ILE A 480 -4.91 6.41 -18.16
C ILE A 480 -5.25 5.16 -18.95
N LEU A 481 -4.84 4.03 -18.40
CA LEU A 481 -5.22 2.74 -18.89
C LEU A 481 -6.54 2.37 -18.24
N VAL A 482 -7.59 2.36 -19.06
CA VAL A 482 -8.94 2.02 -18.64
C VAL A 482 -9.05 0.52 -18.75
N ALA A 483 -9.01 -0.16 -17.60
CA ALA A 483 -9.10 -1.61 -17.58
C ALA A 483 -10.51 -2.04 -18.01
N PRO A 484 -10.66 -3.05 -18.89
CA PRO A 484 -11.96 -3.59 -19.25
C PRO A 484 -12.71 -4.08 -18.00
N PRO A 485 -14.05 -4.20 -18.04
CA PRO A 485 -14.78 -4.88 -16.98
C PRO A 485 -14.19 -6.27 -16.76
N VAL A 486 -13.99 -6.62 -15.49
CA VAL A 486 -13.32 -7.86 -15.11
C VAL A 486 -14.35 -8.98 -15.14
N ASP A 487 -14.18 -9.94 -16.04
CA ASP A 487 -14.75 -11.25 -15.81
C ASP A 487 -14.09 -11.88 -14.59
N GLN A 488 -14.89 -12.49 -13.72
CA GLN A 488 -14.42 -13.15 -12.50
C GLN A 488 -13.84 -14.54 -12.79
N THR A 489 -13.74 -14.97 -14.04
CA THR A 489 -13.16 -16.27 -14.38
C THR A 489 -11.65 -16.34 -14.11
N LEU A 490 -11.25 -17.45 -13.51
CA LEU A 490 -9.85 -17.87 -13.33
C LEU A 490 -9.58 -19.16 -14.09
N LEU A 491 -8.34 -19.33 -14.57
CA LEU A 491 -7.88 -20.66 -14.97
C LEU A 491 -7.78 -21.52 -13.70
N PRO A 492 -8.39 -22.71 -13.61
CA PRO A 492 -8.19 -23.59 -12.47
C PRO A 492 -6.70 -23.78 -12.19
N TRP A 493 -6.26 -23.60 -10.95
CA TRP A 493 -4.82 -23.62 -10.64
C TRP A 493 -4.16 -24.95 -11.01
N ARG A 494 -4.89 -26.08 -10.93
CA ARG A 494 -4.39 -27.39 -11.40
C ARG A 494 -4.13 -27.40 -12.90
N GLU A 495 -5.02 -26.78 -13.67
CA GLU A 495 -4.87 -26.65 -15.12
C GLU A 495 -3.70 -25.72 -15.47
N LEU A 496 -3.57 -24.60 -14.76
CA LEU A 496 -2.42 -23.69 -14.89
C LEU A 496 -1.09 -24.43 -14.68
N LEU A 497 -0.97 -25.18 -13.58
CA LEU A 497 0.27 -25.87 -13.24
C LEU A 497 0.54 -27.06 -14.17
N ALA A 498 -0.49 -27.78 -14.63
CA ALA A 498 -0.33 -28.88 -15.58
C ALA A 498 0.15 -28.41 -16.96
N ASP A 499 -0.12 -27.15 -17.31
CA ASP A 499 0.17 -26.60 -18.63
C ASP A 499 1.61 -26.09 -18.74
N SER A 500 2.51 -26.96 -19.22
CA SER A 500 3.91 -26.63 -19.49
C SER A 500 4.12 -25.51 -20.50
N THR A 501 3.11 -25.11 -21.27
CA THR A 501 3.21 -23.95 -22.18
C THR A 501 3.03 -22.62 -21.44
N LEU A 502 2.28 -22.64 -20.33
CA LEU A 502 2.04 -21.47 -19.48
C LEU A 502 3.08 -21.35 -18.36
N LEU A 503 3.56 -22.49 -17.85
CA LEU A 503 4.64 -22.59 -16.87
C LEU A 503 5.70 -23.57 -17.36
N PRO A 504 6.60 -23.15 -18.26
CA PRO A 504 7.65 -24.01 -18.77
C PRO A 504 8.63 -24.37 -17.66
N THR A 505 8.76 -25.67 -17.41
CA THR A 505 9.85 -26.24 -16.63
C THR A 505 11.08 -26.38 -17.51
N ASP A 506 12.22 -25.89 -17.05
CA ASP A 506 13.44 -26.17 -17.75
C ASP A 506 13.78 -27.65 -17.68
N ALA A 507 14.36 -28.17 -18.77
CA ALA A 507 14.92 -29.51 -18.77
C ALA A 507 16.03 -29.68 -17.71
N SER A 508 16.62 -28.58 -17.22
CA SER A 508 17.61 -28.58 -16.15
C SER A 508 17.02 -28.50 -14.74
N ASP A 509 15.73 -28.15 -14.60
CA ASP A 509 15.10 -28.07 -13.29
C ASP A 509 14.82 -29.48 -12.76
N LYS A 510 15.19 -29.72 -11.50
CA LYS A 510 14.94 -31.01 -10.84
C LYS A 510 13.48 -31.25 -10.48
N VAL A 511 12.61 -30.24 -10.69
CA VAL A 511 11.22 -30.27 -10.26
C VAL A 511 10.34 -29.95 -11.46
N SER A 512 9.58 -30.94 -11.90
CA SER A 512 8.59 -30.81 -12.97
C SER A 512 7.27 -30.23 -12.44
N ASN A 513 6.43 -29.75 -13.36
CA ASN A 513 5.07 -29.33 -13.02
C ASN A 513 4.22 -30.45 -12.39
N ALA A 514 4.47 -31.71 -12.81
CA ALA A 514 3.82 -32.87 -12.22
C ALA A 514 4.23 -33.06 -10.75
N ASP A 515 5.52 -32.88 -10.44
CA ASP A 515 6.03 -32.96 -9.06
C ASP A 515 5.41 -31.86 -8.18
N ILE A 516 5.23 -30.64 -8.72
CA ILE A 516 4.56 -29.54 -8.00
C ILE A 516 3.10 -29.89 -7.73
N LEU A 517 2.39 -30.43 -8.71
CA LEU A 517 0.99 -30.84 -8.56
C LEU A 517 0.83 -31.96 -7.53
N GLU A 518 1.65 -33.01 -7.64
CA GLU A 518 1.66 -34.13 -6.71
C GLU A 518 1.93 -33.64 -5.28
N PHE A 519 2.92 -32.77 -5.11
CA PHE A 519 3.20 -32.13 -3.83
C PHE A 519 2.00 -31.34 -3.28
N LEU A 520 1.40 -30.46 -4.08
CA LEU A 520 0.28 -29.63 -3.65
C LEU A 520 -0.95 -30.48 -3.29
N ASP A 521 -1.31 -31.46 -4.12
CA ASP A 521 -2.44 -32.34 -3.87
C ASP A 521 -2.21 -33.19 -2.61
N GLY A 522 -1.02 -33.75 -2.42
CA GLY A 522 -0.70 -34.48 -1.20
C GLY A 522 -0.72 -33.61 0.06
N VAL A 523 -0.25 -32.36 -0.01
CA VAL A 523 -0.39 -31.41 1.09
C VAL A 523 -1.87 -31.11 1.39
N LEU A 524 -2.68 -30.90 0.36
CA LEU A 524 -4.12 -30.66 0.51
C LEU A 524 -4.85 -31.85 1.17
N GLU A 525 -4.44 -33.08 0.88
CA GLU A 525 -4.96 -34.30 1.52
C GLU A 525 -4.63 -34.37 3.02
N THR A 526 -3.52 -33.77 3.46
CA THR A 526 -3.14 -33.74 4.89
C THR A 526 -3.81 -32.63 5.71
N LEU A 527 -4.29 -31.56 5.08
CA LEU A 527 -4.92 -30.42 5.75
C LEU A 527 -6.07 -30.79 6.71
N PRO A 528 -6.98 -31.73 6.38
CA PRO A 528 -8.04 -32.14 7.29
C PRO A 528 -7.51 -32.67 8.63
N ASN A 529 -6.36 -33.36 8.62
CA ASN A 529 -5.74 -33.90 9.82
C ASN A 529 -5.19 -32.79 10.71
N ILE A 530 -4.57 -31.75 10.14
CA ILE A 530 -4.11 -30.56 10.89
C ILE A 530 -5.30 -29.85 11.55
N LYS A 531 -6.35 -29.55 10.76
CA LYS A 531 -7.57 -28.90 11.27
C LYS A 531 -8.27 -29.73 12.35
N LYS A 532 -8.21 -31.06 12.23
CA LYS A 532 -8.79 -31.98 13.23
C LYS A 532 -7.93 -32.02 14.50
N ALA A 533 -6.60 -32.10 14.37
CA ALA A 533 -5.66 -32.05 15.50
C ALA A 533 -5.82 -30.77 16.34
N ILE A 534 -5.98 -29.61 15.70
CA ILE A 534 -6.23 -28.34 16.39
C ILE A 534 -7.55 -28.39 17.18
N ARG A 535 -8.62 -28.90 16.54
CA ARG A 535 -9.94 -29.01 17.19
C ARG A 535 -9.91 -29.98 18.38
N THR A 536 -9.30 -31.16 18.23
CA THR A 536 -9.18 -32.14 19.32
C THR A 536 -8.27 -31.62 20.43
N CYS A 537 -7.18 -30.91 20.10
CA CYS A 537 -6.30 -30.30 21.09
C CYS A 537 -7.03 -29.23 21.93
N LYS A 538 -7.80 -28.35 21.28
CA LYS A 538 -8.65 -27.35 21.96
C LYS A 538 -9.74 -27.99 22.84
N ALA A 539 -10.25 -29.14 22.43
CA ALA A 539 -11.21 -29.95 23.20
C ALA A 539 -10.55 -30.80 24.31
N LYS A 540 -9.22 -30.73 24.47
CA LYS A 540 -8.41 -31.56 25.36
C LYS A 540 -8.54 -33.07 25.10
N ASP A 541 -8.89 -33.45 23.86
CA ASP A 541 -8.92 -34.84 23.39
C ASP A 541 -7.52 -35.27 22.93
N ILE A 542 -6.70 -35.74 23.87
CA ILE A 542 -5.33 -36.20 23.62
C ILE A 542 -5.31 -37.38 22.64
N PRO A 543 -6.10 -38.46 22.81
CA PRO A 543 -6.12 -39.58 21.87
C PRO A 543 -6.46 -39.15 20.44
N GLY A 544 -7.46 -38.28 20.27
CA GLY A 544 -7.84 -37.73 18.97
C GLY A 544 -6.72 -36.89 18.34
N THR A 545 -6.01 -36.09 19.16
CA THR A 545 -4.88 -35.27 18.70
C THR A 545 -3.70 -36.14 18.27
N ILE A 546 -3.33 -37.13 19.08
CA ILE A 546 -2.26 -38.11 18.76
C ILE A 546 -2.58 -38.81 17.44
N LYS A 547 -3.79 -39.33 17.27
CA LYS A 547 -4.21 -40.02 16.03
C LYS A 547 -4.07 -39.13 14.78
N CYS A 548 -4.42 -37.85 14.89
CA CYS A 548 -4.28 -36.93 13.76
C CYS A 548 -2.82 -36.59 13.46
N LEU A 549 -1.98 -36.50 14.49
CA LEU A 549 -0.54 -36.26 14.34
C LEU A 549 0.20 -37.47 13.79
N GLU A 550 -0.19 -38.69 14.15
CA GLU A 550 0.31 -39.94 13.55
C GLU A 550 0.00 -39.96 12.05
N ALA A 551 -1.27 -39.71 11.68
CA ALA A 551 -1.67 -39.64 10.27
C ALA A 551 -0.91 -38.56 9.49
N LEU A 552 -0.50 -37.47 10.14
CA LEU A 552 0.32 -36.43 9.54
C LEU A 552 1.81 -36.84 9.43
N ALA A 553 2.34 -37.53 10.43
CA ALA A 553 3.72 -38.02 10.45
C ALA A 553 3.95 -39.15 9.44
N ASP A 554 2.94 -40.00 9.24
CA ASP A 554 2.96 -41.16 8.35
C ASP A 554 2.64 -40.81 6.89
N SER A 555 2.17 -39.59 6.60
CA SER A 555 1.89 -39.15 5.23
C SER A 555 3.19 -39.11 4.41
N ASP A 556 3.25 -39.80 3.27
CA ASP A 556 4.44 -39.79 2.41
C ASP A 556 4.64 -38.44 1.70
N VAL A 557 3.55 -37.73 1.40
CA VAL A 557 3.55 -36.52 0.54
C VAL A 557 3.62 -35.20 1.34
N GLY A 558 3.71 -35.28 2.68
CA GLY A 558 3.77 -34.10 3.56
C GLY A 558 5.11 -33.36 3.55
N LEU A 559 5.07 -32.05 3.83
CA LEU A 559 6.26 -31.23 4.09
C LEU A 559 7.12 -31.87 5.19
N ALA A 560 8.41 -32.07 4.93
CA ALA A 560 9.34 -32.66 5.92
C ALA A 560 9.33 -31.91 7.25
N SER A 561 9.14 -30.58 7.21
CA SER A 561 8.96 -29.73 8.40
C SER A 561 7.69 -30.08 9.19
N TRP A 562 6.57 -30.38 8.52
CA TRP A 562 5.32 -30.78 9.16
C TRP A 562 5.45 -32.16 9.80
N LYS A 563 6.04 -33.14 9.11
CA LYS A 563 6.31 -34.47 9.68
C LYS A 563 7.21 -34.36 10.91
N LYS A 564 8.28 -33.56 10.84
CA LYS A 564 9.17 -33.30 11.97
C LYS A 564 8.42 -32.68 13.15
N CYS A 565 7.63 -31.63 12.90
CA CYS A 565 6.82 -30.97 13.93
C CYS A 565 5.81 -31.95 14.56
N ALA A 566 5.13 -32.76 13.75
CA ALA A 566 4.19 -33.79 14.21
C ALA A 566 4.88 -34.82 15.11
N ASN A 567 6.04 -35.34 14.69
CA ASN A 567 6.83 -36.30 15.47
C ASN A 567 7.30 -35.70 16.80
N GLU A 568 7.78 -34.46 16.81
CA GLU A 568 8.16 -33.77 18.05
C GLU A 568 6.97 -33.64 19.02
N MET A 569 5.80 -33.27 18.51
CA MET A 569 4.57 -33.18 19.31
C MET A 569 4.12 -34.56 19.82
N LEU A 570 4.21 -35.61 19.00
CA LEU A 570 3.89 -36.98 19.39
C LEU A 570 4.79 -37.48 20.54
N VAL A 571 6.10 -37.22 20.46
CA VAL A 571 7.05 -37.56 21.53
C VAL A 571 6.65 -36.87 22.83
N LYS A 572 6.24 -35.60 22.78
CA LYS A 572 5.81 -34.84 23.97
C LYS A 572 4.49 -35.36 24.54
N LEU A 573 3.48 -35.55 23.70
CA LEU A 573 2.16 -36.01 24.13
C LEU A 573 2.17 -37.43 24.72
N ARG A 574 3.13 -38.28 24.31
CA ARG A 574 3.27 -39.65 24.83
C ARG A 574 4.16 -39.76 26.07
N SER A 575 5.09 -38.82 26.28
CA SER A 575 6.10 -38.93 27.34
C SER A 575 5.67 -38.35 28.69
N VAL A 576 4.63 -37.50 28.72
CA VAL A 576 4.19 -36.82 29.95
C VAL A 576 2.79 -37.33 30.35
N PRO A 577 2.58 -37.77 31.60
CA PRO A 577 1.26 -38.17 32.09
C PRO A 577 0.21 -37.06 32.00
N GLU A 578 0.66 -35.80 32.12
CA GLU A 578 -0.13 -34.58 31.97
C GLU A 578 0.61 -33.58 31.05
N PRO A 579 0.46 -33.67 29.71
CA PRO A 579 1.17 -32.80 28.79
C PRO A 579 0.70 -31.34 28.92
N SER A 580 1.63 -30.40 28.78
CA SER A 580 1.30 -28.97 28.68
C SER A 580 0.53 -28.71 27.38
N PHE A 581 -0.78 -28.44 27.52
CA PHE A 581 -1.65 -28.12 26.39
C PHE A 581 -1.26 -26.81 25.72
N ASP A 582 -0.74 -25.84 26.48
CA ASP A 582 -0.39 -24.52 25.95
C ASP A 582 0.75 -24.61 24.93
N GLU A 583 1.77 -25.41 25.22
CA GLU A 583 2.89 -25.60 24.30
C GLU A 583 2.49 -26.35 23.02
N THR A 584 1.70 -27.41 23.17
CA THR A 584 1.20 -28.20 22.03
C THR A 584 0.25 -27.38 21.17
N SER A 585 -0.63 -26.61 21.80
CA SER A 585 -1.55 -25.68 21.14
C SER A 585 -0.79 -24.61 20.36
N ALA A 586 0.27 -24.03 20.92
CA ALA A 586 1.12 -23.05 20.24
C ALA A 586 1.82 -23.66 19.00
N LYS A 587 2.36 -24.87 19.10
CA LYS A 587 2.97 -25.57 17.95
C LYS A 587 1.96 -25.93 16.86
N LEU A 588 0.77 -26.40 17.25
CA LEU A 588 -0.32 -26.68 16.31
C LEU A 588 -0.85 -25.41 15.63
N GLN A 589 -0.86 -24.29 16.35
CA GLN A 589 -1.23 -22.99 15.80
C GLN A 589 -0.21 -22.52 14.77
N SER A 590 1.09 -22.61 15.06
CA SER A 590 2.16 -22.33 14.09
C SER A 590 2.08 -23.25 12.86
N LEU A 591 1.76 -24.54 13.05
CA LEU A 591 1.52 -25.45 11.94
C LEU A 591 0.31 -25.02 11.10
N SER A 592 -0.78 -24.57 11.75
CA SER A 592 -1.97 -24.04 11.08
C SER A 592 -1.67 -22.79 10.26
N GLU A 593 -0.82 -21.90 10.78
CA GLU A 593 -0.39 -20.67 10.09
C GLU A 593 0.44 -21.01 8.86
N SER A 594 1.38 -21.96 8.97
CA SER A 594 2.12 -22.49 7.81
C SER A 594 1.24 -23.23 6.78
N ALA A 595 0.02 -23.59 7.17
CA ALA A 595 -0.97 -24.25 6.32
C ALA A 595 -1.98 -23.28 5.71
N ALA A 596 -1.88 -21.97 6.00
CA ALA A 596 -2.87 -20.98 5.61
C ALA A 596 -3.00 -20.85 4.08
N PHE A 597 -1.87 -20.83 3.35
CA PHE A 597 -1.83 -20.79 1.90
C PHE A 597 -2.53 -22.01 1.30
N PHE A 598 -2.20 -23.22 1.75
CA PHE A 598 -2.82 -24.44 1.22
C PHE A 598 -4.31 -24.49 1.55
N ASN A 599 -4.71 -23.98 2.71
CA ASN A 599 -6.11 -23.83 3.05
C ASN A 599 -6.82 -22.85 2.09
N ALA A 600 -6.20 -21.71 1.77
CA ALA A 600 -6.72 -20.77 0.78
C ALA A 600 -6.79 -21.40 -0.62
N LEU A 601 -5.78 -22.20 -1.00
CA LEU A 601 -5.74 -22.95 -2.25
C LEU A 601 -6.86 -24.01 -2.33
N SER A 602 -7.20 -24.65 -1.21
CA SER A 602 -8.29 -25.63 -1.13
C SER A 602 -9.67 -24.99 -1.32
N LEU A 603 -9.80 -23.73 -0.90
CA LEU A 603 -11.02 -22.92 -1.01
C LEU A 603 -11.05 -22.10 -2.30
N PHE A 604 -10.08 -22.31 -3.20
CA PHE A 604 -10.01 -21.64 -4.48
C PHE A 604 -11.21 -22.05 -5.35
N ASP A 605 -12.24 -21.22 -5.35
CA ASP A 605 -13.53 -21.43 -6.01
C ASP A 605 -13.52 -21.07 -7.50
N GLY A 606 -12.34 -20.74 -8.03
CA GLY A 606 -12.17 -20.28 -9.41
C GLY A 606 -12.70 -18.87 -9.67
N ARG A 607 -13.09 -18.12 -8.61
CA ARG A 607 -13.55 -16.74 -8.76
C ARG A 607 -12.43 -15.75 -8.49
N PHE A 608 -12.09 -15.00 -9.53
CA PHE A 608 -11.25 -13.83 -9.40
C PHE A 608 -12.04 -12.74 -8.70
N SER A 609 -11.61 -12.52 -7.48
CA SER A 609 -12.17 -11.52 -6.59
C SER A 609 -11.15 -10.42 -6.30
N GLY A 610 -9.92 -10.59 -6.81
CA GLY A 610 -8.98 -9.49 -6.93
C GLY A 610 -9.46 -8.52 -8.00
N THR A 611 -8.97 -7.31 -7.91
CA THR A 611 -9.03 -6.34 -8.97
C THR A 611 -7.94 -6.65 -9.99
N LEU A 612 -8.22 -6.37 -11.26
CA LEU A 612 -7.52 -6.79 -12.49
C LEU A 612 -6.14 -6.09 -12.64
N HIS A 613 -5.47 -5.88 -11.52
CA HIS A 613 -4.40 -4.91 -11.27
C HIS A 613 -3.08 -5.17 -12.01
N CYS A 614 -3.03 -6.25 -12.77
CA CYS A 614 -1.81 -6.88 -13.23
C CYS A 614 -1.83 -7.19 -14.74
N GLU A 615 -3.00 -7.32 -15.37
CA GLU A 615 -3.12 -7.63 -16.82
C GLU A 615 -2.86 -6.39 -17.69
N ALA A 616 -3.21 -5.21 -17.18
CA ALA A 616 -3.03 -3.93 -17.87
C ALA A 616 -1.54 -3.49 -17.88
N TYR A 617 -0.80 -3.82 -16.82
CA TYR A 617 0.61 -3.46 -16.64
C TYR A 617 1.57 -4.39 -17.40
N LEU A 618 1.32 -5.71 -17.46
CA LEU A 618 2.20 -6.62 -18.23
C LEU A 618 1.95 -6.58 -19.74
N ALA A 619 0.71 -6.38 -20.18
CA ALA A 619 0.42 -6.22 -21.60
C ALA A 619 1.02 -4.92 -22.19
N SER A 620 1.12 -3.85 -21.38
CA SER A 620 1.72 -2.58 -21.80
C SER A 620 3.25 -2.53 -21.68
N LEU A 621 3.85 -3.25 -20.73
CA LEU A 621 5.30 -3.35 -20.59
C LEU A 621 5.97 -4.26 -21.63
N LEU A 622 5.30 -5.30 -22.13
CA LEU A 622 5.91 -6.29 -23.02
C LEU A 622 5.89 -5.92 -24.52
N ALA A 623 5.06 -4.97 -24.95
CA ALA A 623 4.84 -4.71 -26.37
C ALA A 623 5.30 -3.32 -26.88
N GLY A 624 5.43 -2.31 -26.01
CA GLY A 624 5.48 -0.91 -26.49
C GLY A 624 6.65 -0.02 -26.02
N PHE A 625 7.29 -0.28 -24.87
CA PHE A 625 8.08 0.76 -24.19
C PHE A 625 9.58 0.52 -24.06
N VAL A 626 10.09 -0.66 -24.41
CA VAL A 626 11.52 -0.97 -24.29
C VAL A 626 12.01 -1.46 -25.64
N GLY A 627 13.00 -0.77 -26.24
CA GLY A 627 13.85 -1.37 -27.27
C GLY A 627 14.42 -2.67 -26.70
N GLY A 628 13.82 -3.80 -27.08
CA GLY A 628 13.88 -5.09 -26.37
C GLY A 628 15.25 -5.77 -26.32
N GLU A 629 16.33 -5.07 -26.63
CA GLU A 629 17.67 -5.64 -26.71
C GLU A 629 18.49 -5.45 -25.43
N GLU A 630 18.43 -4.29 -24.77
CA GLU A 630 19.42 -3.92 -23.75
C GLU A 630 19.10 -4.44 -22.33
N ILE A 631 17.84 -4.36 -21.88
CA ILE A 631 17.41 -4.93 -20.58
C ILE A 631 17.37 -6.46 -20.66
N SER A 632 17.03 -7.01 -21.82
CA SER A 632 17.02 -8.46 -22.04
C SER A 632 18.44 -9.05 -22.07
N ALA A 633 19.45 -8.27 -22.44
CA ALA A 633 20.87 -8.65 -22.28
C ALA A 633 21.34 -8.58 -20.82
N GLN A 634 20.78 -7.67 -20.01
CA GLN A 634 21.16 -7.52 -18.60
C GLN A 634 20.52 -8.57 -17.66
N MET A 635 19.40 -9.18 -18.05
CA MET A 635 18.80 -10.31 -17.30
C MET A 635 19.47 -11.67 -17.57
N GLN A 636 20.40 -11.78 -18.53
CA GLN A 636 21.15 -13.01 -18.83
C GLN A 636 22.38 -13.23 -17.93
N VAL A 637 22.71 -12.30 -17.02
CA VAL A 637 23.87 -12.40 -16.11
C VAL A 637 23.45 -12.38 -14.63
N GLY A 638 22.23 -12.84 -14.32
CA GLY A 638 21.69 -12.96 -12.97
C GLY A 638 21.47 -14.40 -12.55
#